data_AF-A0A2P4XVU7-F1
#
_entry.id   AF-A0A2P4XVU7-F1
#
_cell.length_a   1.000
_cell.length_b   1.000
_cell.length_c   1.000
_cell.angle_alpha   90.00
_cell.angle_beta   90.00
_cell.angle_gamma   90.00
#
_symmetry.space_group_name_H-M   'P 1'
#
loop_
_entity.id
_entity.type
_entity.pdbx_description
1 polymer ?
#
loop_
_entity_poly.entity_id
_entity_poly.type
_entity_poly.pdbx_seq_one_letter_code
_entity_poly.pdbx_strand_id
1 'polypeptide(L)'
;MGSSGAGKTTLMDVIAGRKTGGKITGKILLNGYEATDLAIRRCTGYCEQMDVHSEAATIREALTFSSFLRQDASISDEKKIESVNECIELLGLEDIADQIIRGSSVEQMKRLTIGVELAAQPSVIFLDEPTSGLDARSAKIIMDGVRKVADSGRTIICTIHQPSAEVFYLFDSLLLLKRGGETVFYGDLGKNCRNLVDYFENVPGVAPLPKGYNPATWMLECIGAGVSNSAADNMDFVSYFKNSPYCAKLQAELAKEGVTTPSPEYPELVFGKKRAANSMTQMKFLVQRFYDMYWRTPSYNLTRLVISVFLALLFGVIFVGVDYASYTGLNSGVGMVFMASLFNSMVSFQSVLPLASEERASFYRERASQTYNAFWYFFGSTVVEIPYCFVSALLFTVIYFPMVGFSGFANGVVFWINLALLITMQTYFGQFFSYALPSEEVAAIIGVLINSICFLFMGFSPPAYAIPSGYKWLYTIVPHRFALSNLVSIVFGQCSDMPTWDEATQSYTNVSSELGCQPMANSPVTVGHITLKEYAEQYFGMDYGDLWRNFGIVIAWIVGFRLLAPKPNKNKAMTTTTSASPATHKRLGYESGAALMAEGPQVLHDHIASKIGKALGSAMPQMDVRFNNLSVTADIVVVDDDNSKYELPTIPNTLKKTFISPKKRIVRKEILKDVSGVFSPGKITLLLGQPGSGKSALLKMLSARFPMAKNITVEGDISFNNVPREQIIKTLPQFVAYVNQRDKHYPVLTVKETLQYAHQFCGAELSQHAKQMLSQGTPEENEEALRAASAMFAHYPEVIIQQLGLQNCQDTIVGDAMTRGVSGGERKRVTTGEMEFGTKYVTLMDEISTGLDSAATYDIINTQRSVAHKLRKTVIIALLQPSPEVFALFDNVMILNEGQLMYHGPCSQVEGYFESLGFKCPPQRDIADYLLDLGTREQYQYQVERPTKQPRSASEFANAFRESHIYAESIYALEAPYDPELLRSVEQNMKPMPMFSQSFIDSTMTLFRRQLTITYRNKPFIFGRVLMIAVMGLLFCTVFYDFDPTQVSVVLGVVFSSVMFLSMGQSSQIATYMAEREVFYKQRGANFFRTASYVLATSASQIPLALVETLIFGSLVYWLCGFESEFQLFLIFEFVLLVMNLAMGMWFFFLSSVGPNENVVTPLGMVSVLVFIIFAGFIVTKSQIPDYLIWAHWISPMTWSIRALSINQY
;
A
#
# COMPACT_ATOMS: atom_id res chain seq x y z
N MET A 1 -15.57 -5.84 25.54
CA MET A 1 -15.80 -6.90 24.53
C MET A 1 -17.23 -6.85 24.00
N GLY A 2 -17.55 -7.66 22.99
CA GLY A 2 -18.88 -7.71 22.36
C GLY A 2 -18.81 -8.20 20.92
N SER A 3 -19.95 -8.56 20.33
CA SER A 3 -20.03 -9.06 18.95
C SER A 3 -19.48 -8.05 17.93
N SER A 4 -19.13 -8.55 16.74
CA SER A 4 -18.77 -7.72 15.60
C SER A 4 -19.94 -6.79 15.24
N GLY A 5 -19.66 -5.49 15.11
CA GLY A 5 -20.71 -4.46 14.92
C GLY A 5 -21.44 -3.98 16.19
N ALA A 6 -21.05 -4.42 17.39
CA ALA A 6 -21.64 -3.94 18.65
C ALA A 6 -21.30 -2.49 19.03
N GLY A 7 -20.41 -1.82 18.28
CA GLY A 7 -20.04 -0.42 18.53
C GLY A 7 -18.85 -0.20 19.48
N LYS A 8 -18.02 -1.23 19.73
CA LYS A 8 -16.83 -1.19 20.61
C LYS A 8 -15.86 -0.05 20.26
N THR A 9 -15.30 -0.06 19.05
CA THR A 9 -14.38 0.97 18.54
C THR A 9 -15.06 2.34 18.49
N THR A 10 -16.34 2.39 18.10
CA THR A 10 -17.10 3.65 18.09
C THR A 10 -17.22 4.28 19.47
N LEU A 11 -17.51 3.49 20.51
CA LEU A 11 -17.58 3.97 21.89
C LEU A 11 -16.21 4.49 22.35
N MET A 12 -15.15 3.73 22.07
CA MET A 12 -13.79 4.11 22.42
C MET A 12 -13.34 5.41 21.71
N ASP A 13 -13.66 5.57 20.43
CA ASP A 13 -13.39 6.80 19.66
C ASP A 13 -14.13 8.02 20.21
N VAL A 14 -15.34 7.82 20.74
CA VAL A 14 -16.11 8.89 21.39
C VAL A 14 -15.45 9.29 22.71
N ILE A 15 -15.08 8.31 23.55
CA ILE A 15 -14.41 8.57 24.84
C ILE A 15 -13.05 9.25 24.64
N ALA A 16 -12.28 8.83 23.63
CA ALA A 16 -10.99 9.41 23.30
C ALA A 16 -11.06 10.76 22.56
N GLY A 17 -12.25 11.31 22.33
CA GLY A 17 -12.42 12.61 21.63
C GLY A 17 -12.01 12.60 20.16
N ARG A 18 -12.02 11.41 19.51
CA ARG A 18 -11.59 11.21 18.12
C ARG A 18 -12.77 11.19 17.14
N LYS A 19 -13.99 10.92 17.61
CA LYS A 19 -15.19 10.90 16.76
C LYS A 19 -15.61 12.31 16.33
N THR A 20 -15.53 12.62 15.03
CA THR A 20 -15.83 13.96 14.48
C THR A 20 -17.20 14.09 13.80
N GLY A 21 -18.00 13.02 13.76
CA GLY A 21 -19.30 13.03 13.07
C GLY A 21 -20.33 12.09 13.72
N GLY A 22 -21.61 12.35 13.44
CA GLY A 22 -22.75 11.73 14.13
C GLY A 22 -23.29 12.61 15.27
N LYS A 23 -24.35 12.15 15.94
CA LYS A 23 -24.92 12.79 17.12
C LYS A 23 -24.40 12.09 18.37
N ILE A 24 -23.66 12.81 19.22
CA ILE A 24 -23.16 12.32 20.50
C ILE A 24 -24.05 12.90 21.60
N THR A 25 -24.55 12.05 22.50
CA THR A 25 -25.37 12.45 23.66
C THR A 25 -24.81 11.81 24.92
N GLY A 26 -24.79 12.54 26.03
CA GLY A 26 -24.17 12.12 27.29
C GLY A 26 -23.02 13.04 27.70
N LYS A 27 -22.36 12.72 28.81
CA LYS A 27 -21.19 13.46 29.33
C LYS A 27 -20.02 12.50 29.53
N ILE A 28 -18.80 12.98 29.27
CA ILE A 28 -17.55 12.28 29.60
C ILE A 28 -16.91 13.06 30.73
N LEU A 29 -16.60 12.40 31.83
CA LEU A 29 -16.07 13.04 33.03
C LEU A 29 -14.67 12.49 33.34
N LEU A 30 -13.76 13.36 33.78
CA LEU A 30 -12.44 13.03 34.32
C LEU A 30 -12.35 13.60 35.73
N ASN A 31 -12.13 12.75 36.74
CA ASN A 31 -12.09 13.13 38.15
C ASN A 31 -13.34 13.89 38.64
N GLY A 32 -14.54 13.57 38.11
CA GLY A 32 -15.78 14.27 38.45
C GLY A 32 -16.04 15.59 37.70
N TYR A 33 -15.12 16.02 36.84
CA TYR A 33 -15.25 17.22 36.01
C TYR A 33 -15.52 16.87 34.55
N GLU A 34 -16.22 17.73 33.81
CA GLU A 34 -16.48 17.49 32.39
C GLU A 34 -15.18 17.58 31.56
N ALA A 35 -14.90 16.51 30.82
CA ALA A 35 -13.63 16.33 30.15
C ALA A 35 -13.50 17.30 28.96
N THR A 36 -12.54 18.23 29.03
CA THR A 36 -12.21 19.07 27.87
C THR A 36 -11.44 18.27 26.81
N ASP A 37 -11.63 18.59 25.52
CA ASP A 37 -10.90 17.95 24.41
C ASP A 37 -9.37 18.04 24.60
N LEU A 38 -8.88 19.11 25.23
CA LEU A 38 -7.46 19.27 25.53
C LEU A 38 -7.01 18.32 26.65
N ALA A 39 -7.78 18.20 27.73
CA ALA A 39 -7.46 17.29 28.83
C ALA A 39 -7.39 15.85 28.33
N ILE A 40 -8.41 15.40 27.59
CA ILE A 40 -8.46 14.06 26.99
C ILE A 40 -7.19 13.80 26.16
N ARG A 41 -6.84 14.68 25.22
CA ARG A 41 -5.67 14.46 24.34
C ARG A 41 -4.33 14.51 25.07
N ARG A 42 -4.24 15.21 26.21
CA ARG A 42 -2.99 15.36 26.99
C ARG A 42 -2.77 14.23 27.99
N CYS A 43 -3.83 13.65 28.54
CA CYS A 43 -3.73 12.58 29.53
C CYS A 43 -3.90 11.18 28.94
N THR A 44 -4.33 11.07 27.66
CA THR A 44 -4.60 9.78 27.01
C THR A 44 -3.53 9.42 25.97
N GLY A 45 -3.21 8.13 25.88
CA GLY A 45 -2.56 7.50 24.73
C GLY A 45 -3.59 6.68 23.95
N TYR A 46 -3.49 6.62 22.62
CA TYR A 46 -4.43 5.87 21.79
C TYR A 46 -3.69 5.07 20.73
N CYS A 47 -3.70 3.74 20.85
CA CYS A 47 -3.20 2.82 19.85
C CYS A 47 -4.32 2.48 18.87
N GLU A 48 -4.17 2.92 17.61
CA GLU A 48 -5.11 2.61 16.53
C GLU A 48 -4.96 1.15 16.06
N GLN A 49 -6.00 0.63 15.41
CA GLN A 49 -6.00 -0.73 14.85
C GLN A 49 -4.91 -0.91 13.77
N MET A 50 -4.63 0.12 12.96
CA MET A 50 -3.57 0.11 11.94
C MET A 50 -2.29 0.74 12.49
N ASP A 51 -1.20 -0.02 12.49
CA ASP A 51 0.10 0.41 13.01
C ASP A 51 0.85 1.28 11.99
N VAL A 52 0.61 2.59 12.03
CA VAL A 52 1.24 3.57 11.13
C VAL A 52 2.39 4.28 11.82
N HIS A 53 3.61 4.17 11.29
CA HIS A 53 4.81 4.88 11.78
C HIS A 53 5.65 5.39 10.60
N SER A 54 6.59 6.29 10.85
CA SER A 54 7.57 6.68 9.81
C SER A 54 8.51 5.52 9.53
N GLU A 55 8.54 5.06 8.28
CA GLU A 55 9.28 3.86 7.90
C GLU A 55 10.80 4.01 7.99
N ALA A 56 11.31 5.25 7.94
CA ALA A 56 12.75 5.54 7.95
C ALA A 56 13.37 5.58 9.36
N ALA A 57 12.55 5.67 10.41
CA ALA A 57 13.01 5.69 11.79
C ALA A 57 13.32 4.28 12.30
N THR A 58 14.16 4.18 13.33
CA THR A 58 14.29 2.96 14.14
C THR A 58 13.22 2.89 15.23
N ILE A 59 13.03 1.71 15.82
CA ILE A 59 12.10 1.51 16.93
C ILE A 59 12.43 2.47 18.09
N ARG A 60 13.71 2.53 18.51
CA ARG A 60 14.19 3.43 19.57
C ARG A 60 13.98 4.90 19.22
N GLU A 61 14.23 5.30 17.97
CA GLU A 61 14.02 6.67 17.53
C GLU A 61 12.54 7.07 17.59
N ALA A 62 11.63 6.18 17.20
CA ALA A 62 10.20 6.44 17.28
C ALA A 62 9.72 6.58 18.74
N LEU A 63 10.21 5.74 19.65
CA LEU A 63 9.92 5.85 21.09
C LEU A 63 10.48 7.17 21.67
N THR A 64 11.73 7.50 21.32
CA THR A 64 12.40 8.73 21.76
C THR A 64 11.66 9.97 21.25
N PHE A 65 11.25 9.96 19.99
CA PHE A 65 10.47 11.04 19.38
C PHE A 65 9.14 11.25 20.13
N SER A 66 8.46 10.18 20.51
CA SER A 66 7.22 10.28 21.30
C SER A 66 7.47 10.84 22.71
N SER A 67 8.45 10.27 23.43
CA SER A 67 8.82 10.68 24.79
C SER A 67 9.15 12.17 24.87
N PHE A 68 10.03 12.66 24.01
CA PHE A 68 10.47 14.06 24.04
C PHE A 68 9.40 15.07 23.63
N LEU A 69 8.43 14.67 22.80
CA LEU A 69 7.41 15.58 22.28
C LEU A 69 6.11 15.59 23.10
N ARG A 70 5.81 14.49 23.79
CA ARG A 70 4.54 14.31 24.53
C ARG A 70 4.69 14.38 26.05
N GLN A 71 5.89 14.19 26.59
CA GLN A 71 6.17 14.50 27.99
C GLN A 71 6.40 16.00 28.21
N ASP A 72 6.13 16.48 29.43
CA ASP A 72 6.26 17.90 29.75
C ASP A 72 7.71 18.41 29.62
N ALA A 73 7.87 19.68 29.27
CA ALA A 73 9.17 20.31 29.14
C ALA A 73 9.94 20.42 30.48
N SER A 74 9.25 20.34 31.62
CA SER A 74 9.85 20.34 32.97
C SER A 74 10.57 19.03 33.32
N ILE A 75 10.25 17.93 32.63
CA ILE A 75 10.90 16.63 32.84
C ILE A 75 12.27 16.64 32.16
N SER A 76 13.31 16.22 32.89
CA SER A 76 14.69 16.18 32.38
C SER A 76 14.86 15.20 31.22
N ASP A 77 15.84 15.47 30.36
CA ASP A 77 16.12 14.64 29.18
C ASP A 77 16.53 13.22 29.58
N GLU A 78 17.23 13.05 30.72
CA GLU A 78 17.61 11.73 31.25
C GLU A 78 16.40 10.89 31.61
N LYS A 79 15.39 11.48 32.27
CA LYS A 79 14.14 10.78 32.63
C LYS A 79 13.30 10.41 31.41
N LYS A 80 13.34 11.25 30.36
CA LYS A 80 12.69 10.96 29.08
C LYS A 80 13.33 9.78 28.36
N ILE A 81 14.66 9.68 28.39
CA ILE A 81 15.41 8.55 27.85
C ILE A 81 15.20 7.30 28.71
N GLU A 82 15.16 7.44 30.04
CA GLU A 82 14.84 6.36 30.96
C GLU A 82 13.44 5.79 30.67
N SER A 83 12.44 6.65 30.42
CA SER A 83 11.10 6.22 29.99
C SER A 83 11.14 5.39 28.69
N VAL A 84 12.03 5.73 27.75
CA VAL A 84 12.21 4.97 26.49
C VAL A 84 12.82 3.60 26.77
N ASN A 85 13.85 3.54 27.61
CA ASN A 85 14.48 2.28 28.00
C ASN A 85 13.52 1.38 28.78
N GLU A 86 12.73 1.97 29.68
CA GLU A 86 11.63 1.29 30.40
C GLU A 86 10.62 0.72 29.40
N CYS A 87 10.21 1.48 28.37
CA CYS A 87 9.32 0.95 27.34
C CYS A 87 9.93 -0.19 26.53
N ILE A 88 11.23 -0.11 26.21
CA ILE A 88 11.94 -1.15 25.48
C ILE A 88 11.97 -2.45 26.30
N GLU A 89 12.24 -2.35 27.61
CA GLU A 89 12.27 -3.50 28.53
C GLU A 89 10.87 -4.06 28.79
N LEU A 90 9.88 -3.20 29.09
CA LEU A 90 8.50 -3.62 29.37
C LEU A 90 7.86 -4.37 28.20
N LEU A 91 8.23 -4.02 26.96
CA LEU A 91 7.66 -4.59 25.72
C LEU A 91 8.58 -5.59 25.03
N GLY A 92 9.74 -5.91 25.62
CA GLY A 92 10.69 -6.89 25.08
C GLY A 92 11.21 -6.50 23.69
N LEU A 93 11.63 -5.25 23.50
CA LEU A 93 12.08 -4.68 22.23
C LEU A 93 13.61 -4.60 22.11
N GLU A 94 14.37 -5.13 23.06
CA GLU A 94 15.82 -4.96 23.20
C GLU A 94 16.58 -5.37 21.94
N ASP A 95 16.24 -6.54 21.39
CA ASP A 95 16.94 -7.12 20.22
C ASP A 95 16.71 -6.35 18.92
N ILE A 96 15.62 -5.57 18.84
CA ILE A 96 15.15 -4.89 17.62
C ILE A 96 15.10 -3.37 17.76
N ALA A 97 15.45 -2.83 18.94
CA ALA A 97 15.33 -1.41 19.24
C ALA A 97 16.02 -0.51 18.20
N ASP A 98 17.15 -0.96 17.66
CA ASP A 98 17.96 -0.20 16.70
C ASP A 98 17.71 -0.62 15.23
N GLN A 99 16.74 -1.48 14.99
CA GLN A 99 16.30 -1.87 13.65
C GLN A 99 15.38 -0.80 13.04
N ILE A 100 15.52 -0.57 11.72
CA ILE A 100 14.62 0.28 10.94
C ILE A 100 13.20 -0.31 10.89
N ILE A 101 12.19 0.55 11.04
CA ILE A 101 10.78 0.13 11.08
C ILE A 101 10.34 -0.52 9.77
N ARG A 102 10.82 -0.02 8.62
CA ARG A 102 10.52 -0.58 7.29
C ARG A 102 10.80 -2.08 7.24
N GLY A 103 9.76 -2.87 6.98
CA GLY A 103 9.85 -4.33 6.87
C GLY A 103 9.69 -5.11 8.18
N SER A 104 9.34 -4.43 9.29
CA SER A 104 9.03 -5.08 10.56
C SER A 104 7.81 -6.02 10.49
N SER A 105 7.76 -7.02 11.36
CA SER A 105 6.61 -7.93 11.47
C SER A 105 5.40 -7.24 12.12
N VAL A 106 4.21 -7.82 11.98
CA VAL A 106 2.97 -7.29 12.60
C VAL A 106 3.12 -7.17 14.12
N GLU A 107 3.69 -8.19 14.75
CA GLU A 107 4.00 -8.21 16.18
C GLU A 107 4.92 -7.06 16.61
N GLN A 108 6.03 -6.87 15.89
CA GLN A 108 6.99 -5.80 16.19
C GLN A 108 6.33 -4.43 16.04
N MET A 109 5.48 -4.25 15.03
CA MET A 109 4.71 -3.03 14.81
C MET A 109 3.70 -2.78 15.93
N LYS A 110 2.99 -3.81 16.42
CA LYS A 110 2.06 -3.69 17.56
C LYS A 110 2.76 -3.26 18.83
N ARG A 111 3.87 -3.93 19.18
CA ARG A 111 4.71 -3.56 20.33
C ARG A 111 5.23 -2.13 20.19
N LEU A 112 5.70 -1.72 19.02
CA LEU A 112 6.13 -0.35 18.77
C LEU A 112 4.99 0.65 18.94
N THR A 113 3.79 0.39 18.43
CA THR A 113 2.63 1.28 18.60
C THR A 113 2.29 1.49 20.07
N ILE A 114 2.24 0.40 20.85
CA ILE A 114 2.00 0.45 22.30
C ILE A 114 3.14 1.22 22.99
N GLY A 115 4.39 0.94 22.62
CA GLY A 115 5.56 1.62 23.18
C GLY A 115 5.58 3.11 22.89
N VAL A 116 5.19 3.54 21.69
CA VAL A 116 5.12 4.96 21.31
C VAL A 116 4.10 5.68 22.16
N GLU A 117 2.93 5.09 22.43
CA GLU A 117 1.93 5.68 23.31
C GLU A 117 2.36 5.62 24.78
N LEU A 118 3.05 4.55 25.22
CA LEU A 118 3.55 4.39 26.59
C LEU A 118 4.71 5.36 26.92
N ALA A 119 5.61 5.58 25.96
CA ALA A 119 6.75 6.50 26.11
C ALA A 119 6.31 7.94 26.37
N ALA A 120 5.07 8.30 26.01
CA ALA A 120 4.46 9.59 26.33
C ALA A 120 4.04 9.73 27.80
N GLN A 121 4.14 8.67 28.61
CA GLN A 121 3.71 8.61 30.01
C GLN A 121 2.23 9.04 30.23
N PRO A 122 1.26 8.49 29.46
CA PRO A 122 -0.15 8.83 29.63
C PRO A 122 -0.74 8.24 30.92
N SER A 123 -1.77 8.88 31.46
CA SER A 123 -2.53 8.37 32.61
C SER A 123 -3.57 7.32 32.19
N VAL A 124 -4.12 7.46 30.98
CA VAL A 124 -5.10 6.54 30.40
C VAL A 124 -4.60 6.05 29.04
N ILE A 125 -4.63 4.75 28.78
CA ILE A 125 -4.22 4.18 27.49
C ILE A 125 -5.42 3.47 26.86
N PHE A 126 -5.76 3.88 25.64
CA PHE A 126 -6.71 3.18 24.78
C PHE A 126 -5.97 2.27 23.82
N LEU A 127 -6.35 0.99 23.77
CA LEU A 127 -5.79 0.00 22.86
C LEU A 127 -6.91 -0.57 21.97
N ASP A 128 -6.93 -0.20 20.69
CA ASP A 128 -7.88 -0.80 19.75
C ASP A 128 -7.35 -2.11 19.19
N GLU A 129 -7.90 -3.23 19.66
CA GLU A 129 -7.55 -4.59 19.25
C GLU A 129 -6.03 -4.87 19.29
N PRO A 130 -5.36 -4.73 20.46
CA PRO A 130 -3.90 -4.84 20.57
C PRO A 130 -3.36 -6.24 20.23
N THR A 131 -4.21 -7.26 20.30
CA THR A 131 -3.88 -8.65 19.99
C THR A 131 -4.25 -9.07 18.57
N SER A 132 -4.78 -8.14 17.75
CA SER A 132 -5.21 -8.45 16.38
C SER A 132 -4.03 -8.82 15.49
N GLY A 133 -4.16 -9.93 14.76
CA GLY A 133 -3.14 -10.41 13.83
C GLY A 133 -1.91 -11.06 14.47
N LEU A 134 -2.00 -11.45 15.75
CA LEU A 134 -0.92 -12.08 16.52
C LEU A 134 -1.28 -13.50 16.95
N ASP A 135 -0.26 -14.31 17.26
CA ASP A 135 -0.42 -15.56 18.02
C ASP A 135 -0.83 -15.22 19.44
N ALA A 136 -1.57 -16.09 20.12
CA ALA A 136 -1.78 -16.06 21.55
C ALA A 136 -0.48 -15.99 22.35
N ARG A 137 0.68 -16.46 21.85
CA ARG A 137 1.98 -16.24 22.50
C ARG A 137 2.41 -14.78 22.39
N SER A 138 2.54 -14.26 21.17
CA SER A 138 2.85 -12.84 20.92
C SER A 138 1.85 -11.90 21.59
N ALA A 139 0.56 -12.23 21.53
CA ALA A 139 -0.53 -11.54 22.20
C ALA A 139 -0.40 -11.61 23.71
N LYS A 140 -0.06 -12.76 24.30
CA LYS A 140 0.22 -12.89 25.74
C LYS A 140 1.43 -12.06 26.13
N ILE A 141 2.54 -12.11 25.39
CA ILE A 141 3.73 -11.28 25.66
C ILE A 141 3.35 -9.79 25.67
N ILE A 142 2.58 -9.34 24.68
CA ILE A 142 2.07 -7.96 24.63
C ILE A 142 1.17 -7.68 25.84
N MET A 143 0.22 -8.56 26.15
CA MET A 143 -0.74 -8.33 27.22
C MET A 143 -0.13 -8.45 28.63
N ASP A 144 0.91 -9.25 28.82
CA ASP A 144 1.73 -9.30 30.03
C ASP A 144 2.49 -7.96 30.19
N GLY A 145 3.04 -7.43 29.08
CA GLY A 145 3.60 -6.07 29.06
C GLY A 145 2.57 -5.01 29.46
N VAL A 146 1.38 -5.07 28.87
CA VAL A 146 0.25 -4.17 29.19
C VAL A 146 -0.21 -4.34 30.65
N ARG A 147 -0.24 -5.56 31.20
CA ARG A 147 -0.55 -5.84 32.61
C ARG A 147 0.45 -5.17 33.54
N LYS A 148 1.75 -5.31 33.27
CA LYS A 148 2.81 -4.62 34.04
C LYS A 148 2.62 -3.10 34.01
N VAL A 149 2.20 -2.55 32.87
CA VAL A 149 1.88 -1.12 32.74
C VAL A 149 0.64 -0.76 33.57
N ALA A 150 -0.41 -1.58 33.60
CA ALA A 150 -1.59 -1.34 34.44
C ALA A 150 -1.23 -1.37 35.94
N ASP A 151 -0.40 -2.34 36.35
CA ASP A 151 0.06 -2.51 37.74
C ASP A 151 0.87 -1.31 38.26
N SER A 152 1.45 -0.51 37.37
CA SER A 152 2.10 0.75 37.73
C SER A 152 1.12 1.88 38.09
N GLY A 153 -0.20 1.63 38.05
CA GLY A 153 -1.24 2.59 38.41
C GLY A 153 -1.85 3.36 37.23
N ARG A 154 -1.71 2.87 36.00
CA ARG A 154 -2.28 3.50 34.78
C ARG A 154 -3.59 2.83 34.40
N THR A 155 -4.57 3.63 33.95
CA THR A 155 -5.85 3.10 33.46
C THR A 155 -5.70 2.63 32.02
N ILE A 156 -5.97 1.35 31.75
CA ILE A 156 -5.90 0.81 30.39
C ILE A 156 -7.28 0.33 29.96
N ILE A 157 -7.76 0.84 28.82
CA ILE A 157 -9.02 0.44 28.21
C ILE A 157 -8.67 -0.16 26.86
N CYS A 158 -9.04 -1.42 26.65
CA CYS A 158 -8.84 -2.04 25.35
C CYS A 158 -10.12 -2.65 24.79
N THR A 159 -10.22 -2.65 23.47
CA THR A 159 -11.12 -3.54 22.75
C THR A 159 -10.35 -4.82 22.45
N ILE A 160 -10.93 -5.98 22.75
CA ILE A 160 -10.32 -7.27 22.41
C ILE A 160 -11.36 -8.18 21.77
N HIS A 161 -10.90 -8.91 20.76
CA HIS A 161 -11.69 -9.85 19.98
C HIS A 161 -11.23 -11.25 20.36
N GLN A 162 -12.02 -11.91 21.21
CA GLN A 162 -11.85 -13.29 21.66
C GLN A 162 -10.43 -13.71 22.12
N PRO A 163 -9.98 -13.25 23.30
CA PRO A 163 -8.69 -13.64 23.86
C PRO A 163 -8.65 -15.11 24.31
N SER A 164 -7.44 -15.66 24.39
CA SER A 164 -7.19 -16.92 25.11
C SER A 164 -7.55 -16.76 26.59
N ALA A 165 -7.81 -17.87 27.27
CA ALA A 165 -8.20 -17.83 28.69
C ALA A 165 -7.15 -17.12 29.55
N GLU A 166 -5.86 -17.36 29.29
CA GLU A 166 -4.77 -16.70 30.02
C GLU A 166 -4.76 -15.18 29.82
N VAL A 167 -4.93 -14.72 28.57
CA VAL A 167 -5.02 -13.28 28.31
C VAL A 167 -6.27 -12.69 28.94
N PHE A 168 -7.38 -13.42 28.94
CA PHE A 168 -8.62 -12.97 29.56
C PHE A 168 -8.50 -12.80 31.08
N TYR A 169 -7.71 -13.66 31.73
CA TYR A 169 -7.45 -13.59 33.18
C TYR A 169 -6.58 -12.40 33.60
N LEU A 170 -5.94 -11.69 32.66
CA LEU A 170 -5.17 -10.47 32.96
C LEU A 170 -6.06 -9.23 33.17
N PHE A 171 -7.34 -9.29 32.81
CA PHE A 171 -8.26 -8.15 32.90
C PHE A 171 -8.89 -8.03 34.30
N ASP A 172 -8.93 -6.80 34.81
CA ASP A 172 -9.58 -6.50 36.10
C ASP A 172 -11.11 -6.46 35.98
N SER A 173 -11.61 -5.77 34.94
CA SER A 173 -13.04 -5.53 34.71
C SER A 173 -13.43 -5.72 33.24
N LEU A 174 -14.70 -6.00 32.98
CA LEU A 174 -15.24 -6.22 31.64
C LEU A 174 -16.47 -5.34 31.38
N LEU A 175 -16.47 -4.63 30.24
CA LEU A 175 -17.67 -4.09 29.61
C LEU A 175 -18.07 -4.96 28.42
N LEU A 176 -19.26 -5.56 28.46
CA LEU A 176 -19.80 -6.41 27.40
C LEU A 176 -20.96 -5.73 26.68
N LEU A 177 -20.81 -5.52 25.36
CA LEU A 177 -21.82 -4.90 24.50
C LEU A 177 -22.46 -5.93 23.57
N LYS A 178 -23.78 -5.83 23.36
CA LYS A 178 -24.49 -6.55 22.29
C LYS A 178 -24.67 -5.68 21.05
N ARG A 179 -25.10 -6.30 19.94
CA ARG A 179 -25.45 -5.58 18.70
C ARG A 179 -26.51 -4.51 19.00
N GLY A 180 -26.29 -3.29 18.51
CA GLY A 180 -27.10 -2.11 18.87
C GLY A 180 -26.45 -1.18 19.90
N GLY A 181 -25.31 -1.55 20.48
CA GLY A 181 -24.55 -0.68 21.40
C GLY A 181 -25.07 -0.69 22.84
N GLU A 182 -25.84 -1.71 23.22
CA GLU A 182 -26.40 -1.84 24.57
C GLU A 182 -25.51 -2.70 25.47
N THR A 183 -25.46 -2.36 26.77
CA THR A 183 -24.66 -3.07 27.77
C THR A 183 -25.37 -4.32 28.28
N VAL A 184 -24.66 -5.44 28.29
CA VAL A 184 -25.12 -6.73 28.82
C VAL A 184 -24.48 -7.06 30.17
N PHE A 185 -23.24 -6.61 30.38
CA PHE A 185 -22.52 -6.80 31.63
C PHE A 185 -21.48 -5.69 31.81
N TYR A 186 -21.33 -5.21 33.04
CA TYR A 186 -20.23 -4.37 33.48
C TYR A 186 -19.85 -4.72 34.92
N GLY A 187 -18.58 -4.99 35.18
CA GLY A 187 -18.08 -5.24 36.52
C GLY A 187 -16.72 -5.94 36.57
N ASP A 188 -16.23 -6.15 37.79
CA ASP A 188 -14.98 -6.85 38.07
C ASP A 188 -15.10 -8.33 37.74
N LEU A 189 -14.09 -8.87 37.05
CA LEU A 189 -14.07 -10.28 36.67
C LEU A 189 -13.82 -11.20 37.87
N GLY A 190 -13.07 -10.75 38.87
CA GLY A 190 -12.66 -11.56 40.01
C GLY A 190 -11.64 -12.65 39.62
N LYS A 191 -11.21 -13.46 40.58
CA LYS A 191 -10.19 -14.50 40.35
C LYS A 191 -10.70 -15.52 39.32
N ASN A 192 -9.95 -15.72 38.25
CA ASN A 192 -10.30 -16.60 37.12
C ASN A 192 -11.69 -16.30 36.54
N CYS A 193 -12.10 -15.02 36.52
CA CYS A 193 -13.37 -14.55 35.97
C CYS A 193 -14.64 -15.10 36.65
N ARG A 194 -14.57 -15.53 37.92
CA ARG A 194 -15.72 -16.15 38.60
C ARG A 194 -16.95 -15.27 38.72
N ASN A 195 -16.81 -13.96 38.94
CA ASN A 195 -17.95 -13.05 39.04
C ASN A 195 -18.79 -13.01 37.75
N LEU A 196 -18.12 -13.06 36.60
CA LEU A 196 -18.75 -13.11 35.29
C LEU A 196 -19.47 -14.45 35.08
N VAL A 197 -18.81 -15.56 35.41
CA VAL A 197 -19.39 -16.90 35.29
C VAL A 197 -20.63 -17.03 36.14
N ASP A 198 -20.55 -16.62 37.42
CA ASP A 198 -21.68 -16.66 38.35
C ASP A 198 -22.83 -15.76 37.87
N TYR A 199 -22.53 -14.60 37.25
CA TYR A 199 -23.56 -13.74 36.67
C TYR A 199 -24.33 -14.46 35.56
N PHE A 200 -23.63 -15.06 34.60
CA PHE A 200 -24.25 -15.74 33.46
C PHE A 200 -24.94 -17.06 33.85
N GLU A 201 -24.39 -17.83 34.80
CA GLU A 201 -25.03 -19.06 35.30
C GLU A 201 -26.34 -18.80 36.05
N ASN A 202 -26.49 -17.60 36.63
CA ASN A 202 -27.74 -17.16 37.26
C ASN A 202 -28.77 -16.60 36.26
N VAL A 203 -28.43 -16.47 34.97
CA VAL A 203 -29.37 -16.05 33.93
C VAL A 203 -30.26 -17.24 33.53
N PRO A 204 -31.59 -17.11 33.58
CA PRO A 204 -32.48 -18.18 33.16
C PRO A 204 -32.23 -18.62 31.71
N GLY A 205 -32.00 -19.93 31.50
CA GLY A 205 -31.82 -20.52 30.17
C GLY A 205 -30.37 -20.52 29.64
N VAL A 206 -29.39 -20.00 30.39
CA VAL A 206 -27.97 -20.09 30.04
C VAL A 206 -27.38 -21.42 30.53
N ALA A 207 -26.66 -22.12 29.67
CA ALA A 207 -25.98 -23.37 30.04
C ALA A 207 -24.70 -23.07 30.85
N PRO A 208 -24.42 -23.82 31.94
CA PRO A 208 -23.26 -23.60 32.79
C PRO A 208 -21.93 -23.81 32.06
N LEU A 209 -20.86 -23.17 32.55
CA LEU A 209 -19.56 -23.21 31.90
C LEU A 209 -18.98 -24.65 31.91
N PRO A 210 -18.66 -25.24 30.74
CA PRO A 210 -18.02 -26.55 30.70
C PRO A 210 -16.64 -26.55 31.37
N LYS A 211 -16.26 -27.67 32.01
CA LYS A 211 -14.95 -27.78 32.68
C LYS A 211 -13.80 -27.59 31.69
N GLY A 212 -12.87 -26.68 32.01
CA GLY A 212 -11.70 -26.39 31.17
C GLY A 212 -11.98 -25.48 29.97
N TYR A 213 -13.21 -24.98 29.82
CA TYR A 213 -13.60 -24.13 28.70
C TYR A 213 -13.28 -22.65 28.94
N ASN A 214 -12.90 -21.92 27.88
CA ASN A 214 -12.53 -20.52 27.97
C ASN A 214 -13.76 -19.64 28.28
N PRO A 215 -13.81 -18.95 29.44
CA PRO A 215 -14.95 -18.11 29.82
C PRO A 215 -15.25 -16.98 28.83
N ALA A 216 -14.22 -16.44 28.17
CA ALA A 216 -14.36 -15.33 27.22
C ALA A 216 -15.13 -15.76 25.96
N THR A 217 -14.95 -17.01 25.56
CA THR A 217 -15.62 -17.61 24.40
C THR A 217 -17.06 -17.98 24.75
N TRP A 218 -17.25 -18.68 25.88
CA TRP A 218 -18.57 -19.07 26.37
C TRP A 218 -19.52 -17.88 26.57
N MET A 219 -19.06 -16.77 27.16
CA MET A 219 -19.94 -15.61 27.36
C MET A 219 -20.45 -14.99 26.05
N LEU A 220 -19.65 -15.06 24.98
CA LEU A 220 -20.02 -14.54 23.66
C LEU A 220 -21.07 -15.46 23.01
N GLU A 221 -20.92 -16.78 23.15
CA GLU A 221 -21.95 -17.75 22.73
C GLU A 221 -23.27 -17.52 23.49
N CYS A 222 -23.22 -17.32 24.80
CA CYS A 222 -24.42 -17.08 25.61
C CYS A 222 -25.26 -15.89 25.12
N ILE A 223 -24.61 -14.79 24.72
CA ILE A 223 -25.29 -13.58 24.24
C ILE A 223 -25.66 -13.63 22.75
N GLY A 224 -25.47 -14.78 22.08
CA GLY A 224 -25.75 -14.94 20.65
C GLY A 224 -24.73 -14.24 19.75
N ALA A 225 -23.49 -14.04 20.20
CA ALA A 225 -22.39 -13.54 19.38
C ALA A 225 -21.65 -14.67 18.61
N GLY A 226 -22.20 -15.89 18.57
CA GLY A 226 -21.66 -17.10 17.93
C GLY A 226 -22.66 -18.28 17.93
N VAL A 227 -22.28 -19.39 17.30
CA VAL A 227 -23.12 -20.47 16.72
C VAL A 227 -24.15 -21.13 17.68
N SER A 228 -25.33 -21.43 17.12
CA SER A 228 -26.52 -22.15 17.64
C SER A 228 -27.70 -21.29 18.17
N ASN A 229 -28.62 -20.99 17.24
CA ASN A 229 -29.94 -20.40 17.46
C ASN A 229 -30.92 -21.39 18.13
N SER A 230 -30.77 -21.73 19.41
CA SER A 230 -31.73 -22.68 20.01
C SER A 230 -32.25 -22.36 21.41
N ALA A 231 -31.62 -21.46 22.18
CA ALA A 231 -32.10 -21.11 23.52
C ALA A 231 -32.08 -19.61 23.88
N ALA A 232 -31.19 -18.81 23.27
CA ALA A 232 -30.96 -17.41 23.67
C ALA A 232 -31.95 -16.39 23.06
N ASP A 233 -32.75 -16.75 22.05
CA ASP A 233 -33.64 -15.80 21.34
C ASP A 233 -34.79 -15.22 22.20
N ASN A 234 -35.08 -15.82 23.37
CA ASN A 234 -36.14 -15.36 24.27
C ASN A 234 -35.65 -14.56 25.49
N MET A 235 -34.34 -14.40 25.69
CA MET A 235 -33.80 -13.71 26.88
C MET A 235 -33.31 -12.30 26.54
N ASP A 236 -33.90 -11.27 27.16
CA ASP A 236 -33.39 -9.91 27.04
C ASP A 236 -32.30 -9.63 28.10
N PHE A 237 -31.07 -9.91 27.72
CA PHE A 237 -29.87 -9.65 28.53
C PHE A 237 -29.75 -8.20 29.02
N VAL A 238 -30.31 -7.22 28.29
CA VAL A 238 -30.20 -5.80 28.66
C VAL A 238 -31.13 -5.46 29.82
N SER A 239 -32.39 -5.91 29.76
CA SER A 239 -33.30 -5.71 30.90
C SER A 239 -32.85 -6.51 32.13
N TYR A 240 -32.30 -7.71 31.94
CA TYR A 240 -31.70 -8.47 33.04
C TYR A 240 -30.55 -7.70 33.71
N PHE A 241 -29.60 -7.16 32.92
CA PHE A 241 -28.51 -6.36 33.45
C PHE A 241 -29.02 -5.14 34.23
N LYS A 242 -30.00 -4.40 33.68
CA LYS A 242 -30.57 -3.21 34.36
C LYS A 242 -31.15 -3.52 35.74
N ASN A 243 -31.71 -4.71 35.92
CA ASN A 243 -32.29 -5.18 37.20
C ASN A 243 -31.29 -5.97 38.06
N SER A 244 -30.06 -6.18 37.59
CA SER A 244 -29.06 -6.98 38.27
C SER A 244 -28.37 -6.20 39.42
N PRO A 245 -27.81 -6.90 40.43
CA PRO A 245 -27.00 -6.26 41.46
C PRO A 245 -25.76 -5.54 40.90
N TYR A 246 -25.25 -5.96 39.74
CA TYR A 246 -24.11 -5.32 39.08
C TYR A 246 -24.46 -3.92 38.55
N CYS A 247 -25.66 -3.72 37.99
CA CYS A 247 -26.11 -2.40 37.58
C CYS A 247 -26.34 -1.48 38.79
N ALA A 248 -26.88 -2.01 39.90
CA ALA A 248 -27.00 -1.26 41.15
C ALA A 248 -25.62 -0.85 41.72
N LYS A 249 -24.62 -1.76 41.68
CA LYS A 249 -23.23 -1.47 42.07
C LYS A 249 -22.61 -0.39 41.16
N LEU A 250 -22.80 -0.48 39.84
CA LEU A 250 -22.36 0.54 38.88
C LEU A 250 -22.97 1.91 39.17
N GLN A 251 -24.28 1.98 39.43
CA GLN A 251 -24.94 3.24 39.79
C GLN A 251 -24.40 3.82 41.09
N ALA A 252 -24.15 2.97 42.10
CA ALA A 252 -23.55 3.39 43.36
C ALA A 252 -22.09 3.88 43.18
N GLU A 253 -21.30 3.24 42.31
CA GLU A 253 -19.94 3.67 41.97
C GLU A 253 -19.92 4.97 41.20
N LEU A 254 -20.81 5.15 40.24
CA LEU A 254 -20.98 6.42 39.53
C LEU A 254 -21.35 7.55 40.49
N ALA A 255 -22.14 7.26 41.53
CA ALA A 255 -22.54 8.25 42.54
C ALA A 255 -21.43 8.64 43.54
N LYS A 256 -20.27 7.96 43.54
CA LYS A 256 -19.15 8.31 44.42
C LYS A 256 -18.51 9.65 44.04
N GLU A 257 -18.09 10.40 45.05
CA GLU A 257 -17.28 11.61 44.86
C GLU A 257 -15.96 11.28 44.15
N GLY A 258 -15.58 12.11 43.19
CA GLY A 258 -14.44 11.92 42.30
C GLY A 258 -14.77 11.19 40.98
N VAL A 259 -15.97 10.60 40.84
CA VAL A 259 -16.39 9.91 39.61
C VAL A 259 -17.33 10.76 38.77
N THR A 260 -18.56 11.01 39.25
CA THR A 260 -19.52 11.90 38.57
C THR A 260 -19.68 13.26 39.24
N THR A 261 -19.29 13.37 40.51
CA THR A 261 -19.23 14.62 41.26
C THR A 261 -17.78 14.95 41.59
N PRO A 262 -17.36 16.23 41.59
CA PRO A 262 -16.01 16.62 41.99
C PRO A 262 -15.66 16.19 43.42
N SER A 263 -14.40 15.77 43.63
CA SER A 263 -13.84 15.49 44.96
C SER A 263 -12.62 16.37 45.24
N PRO A 264 -12.39 16.83 46.49
CA PRO A 264 -11.17 17.53 46.87
C PRO A 264 -9.88 16.71 46.69
N GLU A 265 -9.99 15.38 46.70
CA GLU A 265 -8.86 14.46 46.56
C GLU A 265 -8.33 14.39 45.12
N TYR A 266 -9.22 14.58 44.13
CA TYR A 266 -8.90 14.48 42.70
C TYR A 266 -9.19 15.80 42.00
N PRO A 267 -8.22 16.72 41.90
CA PRO A 267 -8.44 18.01 41.26
C PRO A 267 -8.70 17.87 39.75
N GLU A 268 -9.31 18.92 39.19
CA GLU A 268 -9.54 19.03 37.75
C GLU A 268 -8.21 18.99 36.97
N LEU A 269 -8.14 18.17 35.92
CA LEU A 269 -6.99 18.07 35.04
C LEU A 269 -6.93 19.26 34.06
N VAL A 270 -6.34 20.36 34.52
CA VAL A 270 -6.20 21.59 33.73
C VAL A 270 -4.82 21.65 33.08
N PHE A 271 -4.79 21.73 31.75
CA PHE A 271 -3.55 21.90 30.99
C PHE A 271 -3.48 23.32 30.39
N GLY A 272 -2.48 24.11 30.80
CA GLY A 272 -2.30 25.48 30.30
C GLY A 272 -1.75 25.57 28.87
N LYS A 273 -1.18 24.49 28.33
CA LYS A 273 -0.59 24.45 26.98
C LYS A 273 -1.13 23.28 26.17
N LYS A 274 -1.45 23.57 24.90
CA LYS A 274 -1.93 22.58 23.93
C LYS A 274 -0.97 21.41 23.70
N ARG A 275 0.34 21.64 23.84
CA ARG A 275 1.42 20.66 23.58
C ARG A 275 2.38 20.62 24.75
N ALA A 276 2.98 19.47 25.00
CA ALA A 276 3.83 19.23 26.17
C ALA A 276 5.24 19.78 25.98
N ALA A 277 5.88 19.44 24.87
CA ALA A 277 7.21 19.95 24.55
C ALA A 277 7.20 21.44 24.19
N ASN A 278 8.29 22.12 24.51
CA ASN A 278 8.52 23.49 24.06
C ASN A 278 8.78 23.54 22.54
N SER A 279 8.68 24.73 21.95
CA SER A 279 8.87 24.90 20.49
C SER A 279 10.26 24.48 19.99
N MET A 280 11.32 24.69 20.79
CA MET A 280 12.70 24.39 20.39
C MET A 280 12.95 22.89 20.33
N THR A 281 12.44 22.13 21.32
CA THR A 281 12.47 20.66 21.33
C THR A 281 11.69 20.10 20.15
N GLN A 282 10.49 20.63 19.87
CA GLN A 282 9.71 20.25 18.69
C GLN A 282 10.51 20.46 17.40
N MET A 283 11.13 21.63 17.23
CA MET A 283 11.97 21.94 16.07
C MET A 283 13.14 20.94 15.94
N LYS A 284 13.92 20.73 17.01
CA LYS A 284 15.10 19.86 17.00
C LYS A 284 14.76 18.44 16.55
N PHE A 285 13.74 17.81 17.15
CA PHE A 285 13.37 16.43 16.82
C PHE A 285 12.75 16.28 15.43
N LEU A 286 11.99 17.29 14.97
CA LEU A 286 11.43 17.26 13.63
C LEU A 286 12.49 17.47 12.55
N VAL A 287 13.44 18.39 12.75
CA VAL A 287 14.60 18.56 11.86
C VAL A 287 15.42 17.28 11.81
N GLN A 288 15.72 16.67 12.96
CA GLN A 288 16.47 15.41 13.03
C GLN A 288 15.73 14.27 12.29
N ARG A 289 14.42 14.13 12.48
CA ARG A 289 13.61 13.14 11.77
C ARG A 289 13.73 13.28 10.26
N PHE A 290 13.56 14.49 9.72
CA PHE A 290 13.67 14.70 8.27
C PHE A 290 15.09 14.46 7.77
N TYR A 291 16.11 14.82 8.54
CA TYR A 291 17.50 14.54 8.22
C TYR A 291 17.74 13.04 8.07
N ASP A 292 17.35 12.25 9.08
CA ASP A 292 17.48 10.79 9.06
C ASP A 292 16.66 10.18 7.92
N MET A 293 15.44 10.67 7.69
CA MET A 293 14.57 10.18 6.63
C MET A 293 15.15 10.39 5.23
N TYR A 294 15.62 11.60 4.90
CA TYR A 294 16.22 11.87 3.59
C TYR A 294 17.54 11.13 3.40
N TRP A 295 18.31 10.96 4.48
CA TRP A 295 19.55 10.21 4.45
C TRP A 295 19.34 8.70 4.26
N ARG A 296 18.28 8.14 4.85
CA ARG A 296 17.92 6.70 4.82
C ARG A 296 16.94 6.31 3.70
N THR A 297 16.59 7.26 2.84
CA THR A 297 15.84 7.05 1.60
C THR A 297 16.72 7.41 0.39
N PRO A 298 17.77 6.61 0.11
CA PRO A 298 18.72 6.87 -0.96
C PRO A 298 18.06 6.84 -2.33
N SER A 299 16.98 6.07 -2.53
CA SER A 299 16.21 6.05 -3.77
C SER A 299 15.66 7.42 -4.18
N TYR A 300 15.41 8.32 -3.23
CA TYR A 300 14.97 9.68 -3.50
C TYR A 300 16.15 10.57 -3.92
N ASN A 301 17.15 10.72 -3.03
CA ASN A 301 18.26 11.65 -3.25
C ASN A 301 19.26 11.17 -4.30
N LEU A 302 19.67 9.89 -4.29
CA LEU A 302 20.64 9.37 -5.26
C LEU A 302 20.10 9.46 -6.69
N THR A 303 18.81 9.18 -6.89
CA THR A 303 18.15 9.29 -8.19
C THR A 303 18.22 10.72 -8.71
N ARG A 304 17.93 11.73 -7.87
CA ARG A 304 18.04 13.15 -8.24
C ARG A 304 19.47 13.53 -8.63
N LEU A 305 20.47 13.11 -7.85
CA LEU A 305 21.88 13.40 -8.15
C LEU A 305 22.34 12.76 -9.46
N VAL A 306 21.99 11.49 -9.70
CA VAL A 306 22.32 10.77 -10.94
C VAL A 306 21.63 11.42 -12.14
N ILE A 307 20.36 11.81 -12.00
CA ILE A 307 19.62 12.51 -13.05
C ILE A 307 20.24 13.88 -13.33
N SER A 308 20.61 14.66 -12.32
CA SER A 308 21.27 15.97 -12.53
C SER A 308 22.57 15.84 -13.33
N VAL A 309 23.40 14.83 -13.04
CA VAL A 309 24.62 14.55 -13.83
C VAL A 309 24.27 14.14 -15.26
N PHE A 310 23.29 13.24 -15.43
CA PHE A 310 22.83 12.81 -16.75
C PHE A 310 22.31 13.98 -17.59
N LEU A 311 21.48 14.84 -17.01
CA LEU A 311 20.94 16.02 -17.69
C LEU A 311 22.04 16.99 -18.09
N ALA A 312 23.00 17.25 -17.21
CA ALA A 312 24.12 18.14 -17.52
C ALA A 312 24.97 17.63 -18.68
N LEU A 313 25.27 16.32 -18.70
CA LEU A 313 25.97 15.68 -19.81
C LEU A 313 25.14 15.68 -21.09
N LEU A 314 23.84 15.42 -21.01
CA LEU A 314 22.95 15.40 -22.18
C LEU A 314 22.92 16.76 -22.87
N PHE A 315 22.63 17.84 -22.13
CA PHE A 315 22.66 19.19 -22.70
C PHE A 315 24.07 19.62 -23.12
N GLY A 316 25.07 19.29 -22.32
CA GLY A 316 26.46 19.57 -22.63
C GLY A 316 26.88 18.97 -23.97
N VAL A 317 26.67 17.67 -24.20
CA VAL A 317 27.05 16.99 -25.46
C VAL A 317 26.34 17.60 -26.67
N ILE A 318 25.06 17.98 -26.52
CA ILE A 318 24.24 18.46 -27.63
C ILE A 318 24.64 19.89 -28.04
N PHE A 319 25.07 20.72 -27.10
CA PHE A 319 25.36 22.14 -27.33
C PHE A 319 26.86 22.48 -27.27
N VAL A 320 27.74 21.48 -27.24
CA VAL A 320 29.19 21.69 -27.35
C VAL A 320 29.50 22.38 -28.68
N GLY A 321 30.21 23.51 -28.60
CA GLY A 321 30.74 24.22 -29.77
C GLY A 321 29.70 25.03 -30.56
N VAL A 322 28.52 25.31 -29.99
CA VAL A 322 27.52 26.19 -30.62
C VAL A 322 28.00 27.64 -30.62
N ASP A 323 27.90 28.30 -31.77
CA ASP A 323 28.16 29.73 -31.91
C ASP A 323 26.91 30.55 -31.51
N TYR A 324 26.89 31.00 -30.27
CA TYR A 324 25.79 31.79 -29.71
C TYR A 324 25.69 33.20 -30.30
N ALA A 325 26.69 33.70 -31.02
CA ALA A 325 26.67 35.05 -31.57
C ALA A 325 25.72 35.20 -32.78
N SER A 326 25.18 34.10 -33.30
CA SER A 326 24.23 34.09 -34.41
C SER A 326 22.77 34.17 -33.96
N TYR A 327 21.88 34.67 -34.83
CA TYR A 327 20.42 34.72 -34.56
C TYR A 327 19.85 33.33 -34.19
N THR A 328 20.25 32.29 -34.94
CA THR A 328 19.84 30.91 -34.65
C THR A 328 20.52 30.38 -33.38
N GLY A 329 21.80 30.69 -33.18
CA GLY A 329 22.58 30.29 -32.01
C GLY A 329 22.04 30.85 -30.70
N LEU A 330 21.71 32.14 -30.63
CA LEU A 330 21.12 32.75 -29.44
C LEU A 330 19.74 32.17 -29.13
N ASN A 331 18.85 32.05 -30.12
CA ASN A 331 17.52 31.47 -29.92
C ASN A 331 17.59 30.02 -29.41
N SER A 332 18.49 29.21 -29.99
CA SER A 332 18.77 27.85 -29.51
C SER A 332 19.41 27.85 -28.10
N GLY A 333 20.27 28.82 -27.78
CA GLY A 333 20.90 28.97 -26.47
C GLY A 333 19.91 29.35 -25.36
N VAL A 334 19.04 30.33 -25.60
CA VAL A 334 17.96 30.71 -24.67
C VAL A 334 16.99 29.54 -24.50
N GLY A 335 16.64 28.84 -25.60
CA GLY A 335 15.81 27.64 -25.55
C GLY A 335 16.44 26.49 -24.76
N MET A 336 17.76 26.33 -24.83
CA MET A 336 18.51 25.35 -24.05
C MET A 336 18.48 25.67 -22.55
N VAL A 337 18.72 26.93 -22.15
CA VAL A 337 18.60 27.38 -20.75
C VAL A 337 17.17 27.19 -20.24
N PHE A 338 16.16 27.53 -21.05
CA PHE A 338 14.75 27.27 -20.76
C PHE A 338 14.50 25.79 -20.49
N MET A 339 14.90 24.90 -21.39
CA MET A 339 14.69 23.46 -21.24
C MET A 339 15.43 22.85 -20.06
N ALA A 340 16.68 23.24 -19.85
CA ALA A 340 17.47 22.82 -18.70
C ALA A 340 16.79 23.22 -17.38
N SER A 341 16.29 24.45 -17.29
CA SER A 341 15.57 24.95 -16.11
C SER A 341 14.22 24.25 -15.90
N LEU A 342 13.48 24.00 -16.98
CA LEU A 342 12.16 23.36 -16.98
C LEU A 342 12.25 21.91 -16.49
N PHE A 343 13.20 21.13 -16.98
CA PHE A 343 13.30 19.72 -16.62
C PHE A 343 13.93 19.48 -15.25
N ASN A 344 14.92 20.29 -14.85
CA ASN A 344 15.39 20.26 -13.45
C ASN A 344 14.24 20.59 -12.49
N SER A 345 13.37 21.54 -12.85
CA SER A 345 12.16 21.91 -12.10
C SER A 345 11.17 20.75 -12.02
N MET A 346 10.77 20.18 -13.15
CA MET A 346 9.77 19.10 -13.21
C MET A 346 10.25 17.81 -12.53
N VAL A 347 11.52 17.43 -12.71
CA VAL A 347 12.10 16.26 -12.03
C VAL A 347 12.03 16.44 -10.52
N SER A 348 12.38 17.64 -10.02
CA SER A 348 12.33 17.91 -8.57
C SER A 348 10.90 17.86 -8.04
N PHE A 349 9.95 18.48 -8.74
CA PHE A 349 8.52 18.45 -8.40
C PHE A 349 7.96 17.03 -8.33
N GLN A 350 8.20 16.23 -9.38
CA GLN A 350 7.65 14.87 -9.48
C GLN A 350 8.32 13.91 -8.50
N SER A 351 9.62 14.07 -8.24
CA SER A 351 10.36 13.18 -7.32
C SER A 351 9.88 13.24 -5.87
N VAL A 352 9.34 14.37 -5.42
CA VAL A 352 8.96 14.56 -4.01
C VAL A 352 7.54 14.11 -3.68
N LEU A 353 6.67 13.97 -4.70
CA LEU A 353 5.27 13.60 -4.49
C LEU A 353 5.09 12.25 -3.76
N PRO A 354 5.82 11.16 -4.11
CA PRO A 354 5.63 9.87 -3.46
C PRO A 354 6.14 9.90 -2.01
N LEU A 355 7.36 10.41 -1.80
CA LEU A 355 7.97 10.54 -0.48
C LEU A 355 7.12 11.39 0.49
N ALA A 356 6.59 12.52 0.02
CA ALA A 356 5.73 13.36 0.84
C ALA A 356 4.37 12.71 1.11
N SER A 357 3.85 11.89 0.19
CA SER A 357 2.57 11.17 0.33
C SER A 357 2.65 10.01 1.31
N GLU A 358 3.74 9.24 1.31
CA GLU A 358 4.01 8.14 2.25
C GLU A 358 3.98 8.62 3.72
N GLU A 359 4.57 9.79 4.01
CA GLU A 359 4.62 10.35 5.37
C GLU A 359 3.31 11.02 5.84
N ARG A 360 2.27 11.11 4.99
CA ARG A 360 1.01 11.76 5.38
C ARG A 360 0.29 11.00 6.49
N ALA A 361 0.27 9.68 6.42
CA ALA A 361 -0.46 8.85 7.37
C ALA A 361 0.15 8.98 8.79
N SER A 362 1.48 8.95 8.90
CA SER A 362 2.19 9.16 10.18
C SER A 362 1.94 10.57 10.72
N PHE A 363 1.99 11.59 9.86
CA PHE A 363 1.70 12.99 10.22
C PHE A 363 0.27 13.17 10.77
N TYR A 364 -0.76 12.59 10.12
CA TYR A 364 -2.14 12.73 10.57
C TYR A 364 -2.38 12.04 11.92
N ARG A 365 -1.78 10.86 12.13
CA ARG A 365 -1.83 10.14 13.41
C ARG A 365 -1.21 10.98 14.54
N GLU A 366 0.02 11.44 14.36
CA GLU A 366 0.74 12.23 15.38
C GLU A 366 0.06 13.58 15.66
N ARG A 367 -0.59 14.15 14.64
CA ARG A 367 -1.42 15.35 14.80
C ARG A 367 -2.69 15.08 15.60
N ALA A 368 -3.31 13.91 15.46
CA ALA A 368 -4.47 13.53 16.27
C ALA A 368 -4.09 13.54 17.77
N SER A 369 -2.91 12.98 18.09
CA SER A 369 -2.32 12.91 19.44
C SER A 369 -1.67 14.22 19.94
N GLN A 370 -1.75 15.33 19.17
CA GLN A 370 -1.15 16.63 19.52
C GLN A 370 0.37 16.60 19.82
N THR A 371 1.12 15.66 19.23
CA THR A 371 2.55 15.46 19.50
C THR A 371 3.38 16.72 19.24
N TYR A 372 3.14 17.44 18.13
CA TYR A 372 3.89 18.64 17.77
C TYR A 372 3.07 19.67 17.00
N ASN A 373 3.63 20.86 16.82
CA ASN A 373 3.08 21.89 15.96
C ASN A 373 3.40 21.59 14.49
N ALA A 374 2.38 21.57 13.65
CA ALA A 374 2.53 21.41 12.21
C ALA A 374 3.52 22.42 11.60
N PHE A 375 3.64 23.62 12.18
CA PHE A 375 4.67 24.59 11.78
C PHE A 375 6.08 23.98 11.82
N TRP A 376 6.47 23.33 12.93
CA TRP A 376 7.80 22.75 13.08
C TRP A 376 8.04 21.55 12.17
N TYR A 377 6.96 20.83 11.82
CA TYR A 377 7.04 19.70 10.90
C TYR A 377 7.43 20.19 9.50
N PHE A 378 6.70 21.19 8.99
CA PHE A 378 7.03 21.80 7.70
C PHE A 378 8.32 22.60 7.73
N PHE A 379 8.69 23.21 8.86
CA PHE A 379 9.99 23.86 9.03
C PHE A 379 11.14 22.85 8.91
N GLY A 380 11.02 21.70 9.60
CA GLY A 380 12.01 20.62 9.52
C GLY A 380 12.20 20.10 8.10
N SER A 381 11.10 19.79 7.41
CA SER A 381 11.17 19.35 6.02
C SER A 381 11.74 20.42 5.09
N THR A 382 11.50 21.70 5.38
CA THR A 382 12.05 22.84 4.62
C THR A 382 13.57 22.88 4.74
N VAL A 383 14.08 23.01 5.96
CA VAL A 383 15.51 23.25 6.21
C VAL A 383 16.37 22.09 5.71
N VAL A 384 15.92 20.85 5.92
CA VAL A 384 16.69 19.66 5.53
C VAL A 384 16.73 19.47 4.01
N GLU A 385 15.75 19.94 3.26
CA GLU A 385 15.70 19.82 1.79
C GLU A 385 16.71 20.73 1.09
N ILE A 386 17.04 21.90 1.66
CA ILE A 386 17.87 22.93 1.01
C ILE A 386 19.25 22.38 0.58
N PRO A 387 20.04 21.71 1.46
CA PRO A 387 21.35 21.19 1.06
C PRO A 387 21.27 20.20 -0.12
N TYR A 388 20.27 19.32 -0.15
CA TYR A 388 20.12 18.33 -1.23
C TYR A 388 19.80 19.01 -2.57
N CYS A 389 18.91 20.01 -2.59
CA CYS A 389 18.62 20.81 -3.78
C CYS A 389 19.86 21.55 -4.28
N PHE A 390 20.64 22.17 -3.38
CA PHE A 390 21.85 22.90 -3.75
C PHE A 390 22.95 21.97 -4.28
N VAL A 391 23.15 20.80 -3.69
CA VAL A 391 24.11 19.80 -4.20
C VAL A 391 23.69 19.27 -5.57
N SER A 392 22.41 18.95 -5.77
CA SER A 392 21.89 18.50 -7.08
C SER A 392 22.11 19.57 -8.16
N ALA A 393 21.81 20.83 -7.84
CA ALA A 393 22.07 21.96 -8.72
C ALA A 393 23.56 22.16 -9.00
N LEU A 394 24.42 21.97 -7.99
CA LEU A 394 25.87 22.14 -8.12
C LEU A 394 26.44 21.12 -9.10
N LEU A 395 26.08 19.84 -8.93
CA LEU A 395 26.50 18.77 -9.83
C LEU A 395 26.07 19.03 -11.26
N PHE A 396 24.85 19.56 -11.45
CA PHE A 396 24.39 19.97 -12.77
C PHE A 396 25.27 21.11 -13.31
N THR A 397 25.38 22.24 -12.60
CA THR A 397 26.04 23.45 -13.09
C THR A 397 27.53 23.25 -13.35
N VAL A 398 28.25 22.53 -12.49
CA VAL A 398 29.72 22.31 -12.66
C VAL A 398 30.04 21.57 -13.94
N ILE A 399 29.14 20.70 -14.41
CA ILE A 399 29.30 19.96 -15.67
C ILE A 399 28.71 20.78 -16.83
N TYR A 400 27.46 21.19 -16.71
CA TYR A 400 26.70 21.85 -17.77
C TYR A 400 27.33 23.18 -18.20
N PHE A 401 27.62 24.07 -17.25
CA PHE A 401 28.02 25.45 -17.53
C PHE A 401 29.29 25.56 -18.39
N PRO A 402 30.41 24.91 -18.05
CA PRO A 402 31.60 24.95 -18.91
C PRO A 402 31.42 24.13 -20.20
N MET A 403 30.67 23.02 -20.16
CA MET A 403 30.54 22.11 -21.31
C MET A 403 29.76 22.75 -22.47
N VAL A 404 28.74 23.54 -22.18
CA VAL A 404 27.99 24.30 -23.20
C VAL A 404 28.73 25.57 -23.67
N GLY A 405 29.89 25.88 -23.10
CA GLY A 405 30.72 27.02 -23.51
C GLY A 405 30.49 28.31 -22.72
N PHE A 406 29.75 28.29 -21.61
CA PHE A 406 29.61 29.47 -20.73
C PHE A 406 30.88 29.66 -19.89
N SER A 407 31.25 30.92 -19.65
CA SER A 407 32.50 31.28 -18.98
C SER A 407 32.28 32.25 -17.81
N GLY A 408 33.28 32.32 -16.92
CA GLY A 408 33.26 33.17 -15.73
C GLY A 408 32.84 32.43 -14.45
N PHE A 409 33.75 32.36 -13.47
CA PHE A 409 33.50 31.69 -12.19
C PHE A 409 32.36 32.35 -11.40
N ALA A 410 32.35 33.70 -11.32
CA ALA A 410 31.29 34.43 -10.62
C ALA A 410 29.92 34.17 -11.26
N ASN A 411 29.83 34.17 -12.59
CA ASN A 411 28.61 33.86 -13.33
C ASN A 411 28.13 32.42 -13.07
N GLY A 412 29.05 31.46 -13.07
CA GLY A 412 28.75 30.07 -12.71
C GLY A 412 28.19 29.90 -11.30
N VAL A 413 28.74 30.63 -10.31
CA VAL A 413 28.23 30.59 -8.92
C VAL A 413 26.83 31.21 -8.81
N VAL A 414 26.59 32.36 -9.44
CA VAL A 414 25.27 33.01 -9.41
C VAL A 414 24.23 32.17 -10.18
N PHE A 415 24.63 31.55 -11.30
CA PHE A 415 23.80 30.61 -12.06
C PHE A 415 23.42 29.40 -11.20
N TRP A 416 24.38 28.81 -10.49
CA TRP A 416 24.15 27.71 -9.56
C TRP A 416 23.15 28.08 -8.46
N ILE A 417 23.34 29.22 -7.78
CA ILE A 417 22.44 29.67 -6.72
C ILE A 417 21.03 29.88 -7.28
N ASN A 418 20.89 30.48 -8.45
CA ASN A 418 19.58 30.70 -9.06
C ASN A 418 18.88 29.38 -9.41
N LEU A 419 19.59 28.44 -10.03
CA LEU A 419 19.07 27.12 -10.35
C LEU A 419 18.69 26.34 -9.08
N ALA A 420 19.51 26.42 -8.02
CA ALA A 420 19.23 25.79 -6.74
C ALA A 420 17.97 26.34 -6.07
N LEU A 421 17.74 27.66 -6.14
CA LEU A 421 16.51 28.28 -5.65
C LEU A 421 15.28 27.84 -6.46
N LEU A 422 15.40 27.75 -7.79
CA LEU A 422 14.33 27.23 -8.65
C LEU A 422 13.96 25.78 -8.31
N ILE A 423 14.97 24.90 -8.17
CA ILE A 423 14.78 23.50 -7.75
C ILE A 423 14.13 23.42 -6.37
N THR A 424 14.59 24.25 -5.42
CA THR A 424 14.03 24.31 -4.06
C THR A 424 12.57 24.75 -4.07
N MET A 425 12.25 25.80 -4.83
CA MET A 425 10.88 26.29 -5.01
C MET A 425 9.98 25.17 -5.53
N GLN A 426 10.47 24.39 -6.50
CA GLN A 426 9.71 23.30 -7.12
C GLN A 426 9.49 22.11 -6.21
N THR A 427 10.51 21.73 -5.43
CA THR A 427 10.32 20.69 -4.40
C THR A 427 9.28 21.13 -3.38
N TYR A 428 9.28 22.40 -2.98
CA TYR A 428 8.33 22.90 -1.99
C TYR A 428 6.91 22.99 -2.55
N PHE A 429 6.80 23.30 -3.84
CA PHE A 429 5.55 23.29 -4.58
C PHE A 429 4.96 21.88 -4.68
N GLY A 430 5.78 20.86 -4.93
CA GLY A 430 5.36 19.45 -4.88
C GLY A 430 4.86 19.03 -3.50
N GLN A 431 5.64 19.33 -2.44
CA GLN A 431 5.23 19.04 -1.07
C GLN A 431 3.91 19.73 -0.70
N PHE A 432 3.71 20.98 -1.12
CA PHE A 432 2.45 21.70 -0.90
C PHE A 432 1.27 20.93 -1.47
N PHE A 433 1.36 20.40 -2.70
CA PHE A 433 0.26 19.64 -3.29
C PHE A 433 0.03 18.29 -2.64
N SER A 434 1.10 17.56 -2.26
CA SER A 434 0.95 16.28 -1.56
C SER A 434 0.12 16.43 -0.28
N TYR A 435 0.22 17.56 0.44
CA TYR A 435 -0.59 17.80 1.64
C TYR A 435 -1.92 18.52 1.36
N ALA A 436 -2.03 19.31 0.28
CA ALA A 436 -3.26 20.01 -0.11
C ALA A 436 -4.32 19.07 -0.69
N LEU A 437 -3.90 18.04 -1.42
CA LEU A 437 -4.77 17.24 -2.27
C LEU A 437 -5.03 15.85 -1.68
N PRO A 438 -6.17 15.21 -2.00
CA PRO A 438 -6.62 13.99 -1.31
C PRO A 438 -5.76 12.77 -1.62
N SER A 439 -5.18 12.70 -2.83
CA SER A 439 -4.32 11.61 -3.28
C SER A 439 -3.12 12.15 -4.06
N GLU A 440 -2.10 11.32 -4.18
CA GLU A 440 -0.91 11.59 -4.99
C GLU A 440 -1.24 11.85 -6.46
N GLU A 441 -2.12 11.04 -7.04
CA GLU A 441 -2.52 11.15 -8.45
C GLU A 441 -3.13 12.53 -8.76
N VAL A 442 -4.00 13.02 -7.87
CA VAL A 442 -4.63 14.33 -8.00
C VAL A 442 -3.59 15.45 -7.81
N ALA A 443 -2.62 15.26 -6.90
CA ALA A 443 -1.49 16.17 -6.72
C ALA A 443 -0.63 16.29 -7.99
N ALA A 444 -0.33 15.17 -8.64
CA ALA A 444 0.39 15.15 -9.91
C ALA A 444 -0.38 15.87 -11.03
N ILE A 445 -1.70 15.62 -11.18
CA ILE A 445 -2.53 16.26 -12.22
C ILE A 445 -2.57 17.78 -12.06
N ILE A 446 -2.95 18.26 -10.88
CA ILE A 446 -3.05 19.70 -10.61
C ILE A 446 -1.66 20.35 -10.66
N GLY A 447 -0.62 19.63 -10.24
CA GLY A 447 0.77 20.03 -10.40
C GLY A 447 1.19 20.24 -11.85
N VAL A 448 0.88 19.30 -12.74
CA VAL A 448 1.16 19.41 -14.18
C VAL A 448 0.40 20.58 -14.79
N LEU A 449 -0.89 20.78 -14.43
CA LEU A 449 -1.68 21.93 -14.86
C LEU A 449 -0.98 23.25 -14.52
N ILE A 450 -0.68 23.48 -13.24
CA ILE A 450 -0.16 24.78 -12.79
C ILE A 450 1.27 25.01 -13.29
N ASN A 451 2.13 23.98 -13.31
CA ASN A 451 3.46 24.11 -13.89
C ASN A 451 3.38 24.40 -15.40
N SER A 452 2.44 23.79 -16.14
CA SER A 452 2.26 24.07 -17.56
C SER A 452 1.81 25.52 -17.80
N ILE A 453 0.94 26.08 -16.95
CA ILE A 453 0.55 27.51 -17.01
C ILE A 453 1.79 28.38 -16.77
N CYS A 454 2.56 28.04 -15.74
CA CYS A 454 3.78 28.79 -15.45
C CYS A 454 4.75 28.76 -16.62
N PHE A 455 4.99 27.59 -17.21
CA PHE A 455 5.94 27.42 -18.31
C PHE A 455 5.54 28.18 -19.57
N LEU A 456 4.24 28.20 -19.90
CA LEU A 456 3.74 28.96 -21.04
C LEU A 456 3.96 30.47 -20.86
N PHE A 457 3.88 30.98 -19.63
CA PHE A 457 4.11 32.40 -19.31
C PHE A 457 5.48 32.67 -18.69
N MET A 458 6.49 31.83 -18.95
CA MET A 458 7.89 32.11 -18.56
C MET A 458 8.57 33.14 -19.47
N GLY A 459 8.03 33.39 -20.67
CA GLY A 459 8.54 34.40 -21.61
C GLY A 459 9.47 33.88 -22.70
N PHE A 460 9.48 32.57 -22.97
CA PHE A 460 10.24 31.96 -24.08
C PHE A 460 9.37 31.70 -25.32
N SER A 461 8.30 30.90 -25.19
CA SER A 461 7.38 30.54 -26.28
C SER A 461 5.93 30.55 -25.76
N PRO A 462 5.17 31.66 -25.94
CA PRO A 462 5.54 32.84 -26.71
C PRO A 462 6.58 33.72 -25.99
N PRO A 463 7.42 34.44 -26.73
CA PRO A 463 8.35 35.41 -26.16
C PRO A 463 7.60 36.55 -25.49
N ALA A 464 8.24 37.23 -24.53
CA ALA A 464 7.58 38.22 -23.68
C ALA A 464 6.83 39.33 -24.43
N TYR A 465 7.37 39.79 -25.57
CA TYR A 465 6.73 40.83 -26.39
C TYR A 465 5.43 40.36 -27.06
N ALA A 466 5.32 39.06 -27.33
CA ALA A 466 4.20 38.44 -28.04
C ALA A 466 3.06 38.00 -27.11
N ILE A 467 3.24 38.13 -25.78
CA ILE A 467 2.18 37.80 -24.81
C ILE A 467 1.02 38.80 -24.93
N PRO A 468 -0.22 38.34 -25.18
CA PRO A 468 -1.38 39.22 -25.29
C PRO A 468 -1.60 40.08 -24.05
N SER A 469 -2.10 41.31 -24.24
CA SER A 469 -2.30 42.30 -23.17
C SER A 469 -3.15 41.75 -22.00
N GLY A 470 -4.19 40.97 -22.29
CA GLY A 470 -5.06 40.34 -21.30
C GLY A 470 -4.36 39.31 -20.39
N TYR A 471 -3.22 38.76 -20.81
CA TYR A 471 -2.44 37.77 -20.04
C TYR A 471 -1.12 38.31 -19.49
N LYS A 472 -0.81 39.60 -19.68
CA LYS A 472 0.39 40.21 -19.11
C LYS A 472 0.46 40.08 -17.59
N TRP A 473 -0.69 40.03 -16.89
CA TRP A 473 -0.72 39.81 -15.44
C TRP A 473 -0.19 38.41 -15.06
N LEU A 474 -0.48 37.35 -15.83
CA LEU A 474 0.08 36.01 -15.61
C LEU A 474 1.59 36.04 -15.75
N TYR A 475 2.08 36.65 -16.83
CA TYR A 475 3.51 36.88 -17.04
C TYR A 475 4.16 37.65 -15.87
N THR A 476 3.45 38.57 -15.21
CA THR A 476 4.01 39.31 -14.06
C THR A 476 4.03 38.53 -12.74
N ILE A 477 3.16 37.54 -12.53
CA ILE A 477 3.09 36.81 -11.25
C ILE A 477 3.82 35.46 -11.29
N VAL A 478 4.06 34.91 -12.48
CA VAL A 478 4.62 33.57 -12.63
C VAL A 478 6.03 33.49 -12.05
N PRO A 479 6.28 32.64 -11.04
CA PRO A 479 7.55 32.63 -10.32
C PRO A 479 8.71 32.15 -11.20
N HIS A 480 8.43 31.23 -12.12
CA HIS A 480 9.42 30.63 -13.01
C HIS A 480 10.09 31.63 -13.94
N ARG A 481 9.35 32.66 -14.36
CA ARG A 481 9.87 33.73 -15.22
C ARG A 481 11.07 34.41 -14.58
N PHE A 482 11.00 34.70 -13.28
CA PHE A 482 12.08 35.41 -12.58
C PHE A 482 13.34 34.56 -12.50
N ALA A 483 13.21 33.26 -12.30
CA ALA A 483 14.34 32.34 -12.35
C ALA A 483 14.93 32.26 -13.77
N LEU A 484 14.09 32.03 -14.79
CA LEU A 484 14.55 31.97 -16.18
C LEU A 484 15.23 33.26 -16.64
N SER A 485 14.62 34.41 -16.35
CA SER A 485 15.19 35.72 -16.65
C SER A 485 16.58 35.84 -16.04
N ASN A 486 16.77 35.44 -14.79
CA ASN A 486 18.10 35.46 -14.17
C ASN A 486 19.08 34.52 -14.86
N LEU A 487 18.69 33.27 -15.14
CA LEU A 487 19.57 32.30 -15.80
C LEU A 487 20.03 32.77 -17.18
N VAL A 488 19.14 33.37 -17.96
CA VAL A 488 19.45 33.90 -19.30
C VAL A 488 20.25 35.20 -19.21
N SER A 489 19.86 36.15 -18.35
CA SER A 489 20.59 37.42 -18.19
C SER A 489 22.02 37.21 -17.68
N ILE A 490 22.28 36.22 -16.82
CA ILE A 490 23.65 35.89 -16.35
C ILE A 490 24.57 35.49 -17.51
N VAL A 491 24.02 34.83 -18.53
CA VAL A 491 24.79 34.30 -19.67
C VAL A 491 24.87 35.30 -20.82
N PHE A 492 23.76 35.96 -21.15
CA PHE A 492 23.61 36.77 -22.36
C PHE A 492 23.43 38.28 -22.10
N GLY A 493 23.18 38.69 -20.84
CA GLY A 493 22.82 40.07 -20.50
C GLY A 493 23.96 40.95 -19.98
N GLN A 494 25.14 40.38 -19.71
CA GLN A 494 26.30 41.15 -19.26
C GLN A 494 27.00 41.83 -20.45
N CYS A 495 27.12 43.15 -20.36
CA CYS A 495 27.94 43.94 -21.26
C CYS A 495 28.46 45.18 -20.52
N SER A 496 29.78 45.28 -20.33
CA SER A 496 30.41 46.42 -19.63
C SER A 496 30.31 47.72 -20.41
N ASP A 497 30.58 47.68 -21.71
CA ASP A 497 30.51 48.80 -22.64
C ASP A 497 29.76 48.38 -23.90
N MET A 498 28.65 49.05 -24.20
CA MET A 498 27.81 48.72 -25.37
C MET A 498 28.52 49.07 -26.69
N PRO A 499 28.65 48.13 -27.63
CA PRO A 499 29.17 48.42 -28.96
C PRO A 499 28.26 49.38 -29.73
N THR A 500 28.87 50.28 -30.50
CA THR A 500 28.15 51.28 -31.31
C THR A 500 28.21 50.95 -32.79
N TRP A 501 27.05 50.96 -33.45
CA TRP A 501 26.95 50.78 -34.90
C TRP A 501 27.41 52.05 -35.62
N ASP A 502 28.43 51.93 -36.47
CA ASP A 502 28.90 53.02 -37.32
C ASP A 502 28.35 52.85 -38.75
N GLU A 503 27.45 53.76 -39.13
CA GLU A 503 26.82 53.77 -40.46
C GLU A 503 27.83 54.00 -41.60
N ALA A 504 28.95 54.69 -41.34
CA ALA A 504 29.96 54.99 -42.37
C ALA A 504 30.87 53.80 -42.67
N THR A 505 31.19 52.98 -41.66
CA THR A 505 32.06 51.80 -41.80
C THR A 505 31.30 50.48 -41.91
N GLN A 506 29.97 50.50 -41.73
CA GLN A 506 29.10 49.32 -41.73
C GLN A 506 29.58 48.24 -40.74
N SER A 507 30.12 48.68 -39.60
CA SER A 507 30.71 47.80 -38.60
C SER A 507 30.48 48.30 -37.18
N TYR A 508 30.51 47.38 -36.21
CA TYR A 508 30.44 47.74 -34.79
C TYR A 508 31.81 48.16 -34.28
N THR A 509 31.84 49.29 -33.57
CA THR A 509 33.01 49.80 -32.85
C THR A 509 32.88 49.46 -31.35
N ASN A 510 34.01 49.27 -30.66
CA ASN A 510 34.07 48.92 -29.23
C ASN A 510 33.46 47.54 -28.86
N VAL A 511 33.61 46.53 -29.72
CA VAL A 511 33.14 45.16 -29.42
C VAL A 511 34.03 44.52 -28.35
N SER A 512 33.44 44.18 -27.20
CA SER A 512 34.13 43.49 -26.11
C SER A 512 34.13 41.96 -26.30
N SER A 513 34.93 41.24 -25.52
CA SER A 513 34.95 39.77 -25.52
C SER A 513 33.76 39.13 -24.77
N GLU A 514 32.96 39.92 -24.06
CA GLU A 514 31.79 39.43 -23.33
C GLU A 514 30.69 39.01 -24.31
N LEU A 515 30.06 37.86 -24.06
CA LEU A 515 29.08 37.30 -24.98
C LEU A 515 27.90 38.25 -25.23
N GLY A 516 27.41 38.96 -24.22
CA GLY A 516 26.32 39.93 -24.39
C GLY A 516 26.67 41.15 -25.25
N CYS A 517 27.95 41.54 -25.33
CA CYS A 517 28.43 42.64 -26.16
C CYS A 517 28.71 42.24 -27.61
N GLN A 518 28.60 40.95 -27.99
CA GLN A 518 28.86 40.58 -29.37
C GLN A 518 27.68 40.99 -30.28
N PRO A 519 27.96 41.51 -31.49
CA PRO A 519 26.91 41.83 -32.45
C PRO A 519 26.29 40.57 -33.03
N MET A 520 24.97 40.58 -33.23
CA MET A 520 24.25 39.41 -33.73
C MET A 520 24.54 39.15 -35.21
N ALA A 521 25.09 37.97 -35.52
CA ALA A 521 25.28 37.50 -36.88
C ALA A 521 23.98 36.92 -37.47
N ASN A 522 23.74 37.15 -38.77
CA ASN A 522 22.61 36.60 -39.53
C ASN A 522 21.22 36.97 -38.95
N SER A 523 21.05 38.19 -38.44
CA SER A 523 19.74 38.69 -38.00
C SER A 523 18.79 38.86 -39.21
N PRO A 524 17.48 38.54 -39.07
CA PRO A 524 16.49 38.87 -40.08
C PRO A 524 16.44 40.39 -40.33
N VAL A 525 16.11 40.78 -41.56
CA VAL A 525 16.00 42.21 -41.97
C VAL A 525 15.04 43.00 -41.07
N THR A 526 14.04 42.32 -40.50
CA THR A 526 13.05 42.89 -39.57
C THR A 526 13.61 43.22 -38.17
N VAL A 527 14.72 42.60 -37.78
CA VAL A 527 15.38 42.79 -36.47
C VAL A 527 16.49 43.84 -36.57
N GLY A 528 17.21 43.89 -37.69
CA GLY A 528 18.27 44.87 -37.95
C GLY A 528 19.56 44.62 -37.17
N HIS A 529 20.32 45.70 -36.94
CA HIS A 529 21.59 45.69 -36.20
C HIS A 529 21.34 45.73 -34.70
N ILE A 530 21.51 44.60 -34.02
CA ILE A 530 21.29 44.46 -32.58
C ILE A 530 22.41 43.61 -31.94
N THR A 531 22.75 43.91 -30.69
CA THR A 531 23.62 43.05 -29.87
C THR A 531 22.86 41.90 -29.23
N LEU A 532 23.57 40.88 -28.73
CA LEU A 532 22.93 39.74 -28.05
C LEU A 532 22.18 40.17 -26.78
N LYS A 533 22.76 41.10 -26.01
CA LYS A 533 22.12 41.68 -24.82
C LYS A 533 20.81 42.38 -25.19
N GLU A 534 20.85 43.29 -26.16
CA GLU A 534 19.66 44.04 -26.57
C GLU A 534 18.56 43.12 -27.12
N TYR A 535 18.93 42.05 -27.83
CA TYR A 535 17.95 41.08 -28.30
C TYR A 535 17.31 40.30 -27.14
N ALA A 536 18.10 39.84 -26.17
CA ALA A 536 17.59 39.17 -24.97
C ALA A 536 16.65 40.07 -24.15
N GLU A 537 16.97 41.36 -24.04
CA GLU A 537 16.16 42.35 -23.34
C GLU A 537 14.87 42.71 -24.09
N GLN A 538 14.96 43.02 -25.39
CA GLN A 538 13.82 43.51 -26.17
C GLN A 538 12.83 42.41 -26.59
N TYR A 539 13.32 41.23 -26.95
CA TYR A 539 12.48 40.12 -27.44
C TYR A 539 12.07 39.17 -26.30
N PHE A 540 12.99 38.79 -25.41
CA PHE A 540 12.66 37.87 -24.31
C PHE A 540 12.28 38.60 -23.01
N GLY A 541 12.52 39.90 -22.89
CA GLY A 541 12.20 40.66 -21.68
C GLY A 541 13.07 40.28 -20.48
N MET A 542 14.32 39.86 -20.73
CA MET A 542 15.25 39.32 -19.74
C MET A 542 16.41 40.29 -19.51
N ASP A 543 16.21 41.23 -18.59
CA ASP A 543 17.17 42.29 -18.24
C ASP A 543 18.14 41.83 -17.15
N TYR A 544 19.42 42.20 -17.28
CA TYR A 544 20.45 41.97 -16.26
C TYR A 544 20.33 42.92 -15.06
N GLY A 545 19.82 44.14 -15.24
CA GLY A 545 19.59 45.11 -14.15
C GLY A 545 18.59 44.63 -13.10
N ASP A 546 17.67 43.74 -13.48
CA ASP A 546 16.62 43.19 -12.62
C ASP A 546 17.06 41.97 -11.79
N LEU A 547 18.31 41.52 -11.93
CA LEU A 547 18.84 40.28 -11.36
C LEU A 547 18.51 40.10 -9.86
N TRP A 548 18.85 41.09 -9.03
CA TRP A 548 18.66 41.01 -7.57
C TRP A 548 17.20 41.13 -7.15
N ARG A 549 16.39 41.90 -7.89
CA ARG A 549 14.94 41.97 -7.67
C ARG A 549 14.29 40.61 -7.92
N ASN A 550 14.66 39.97 -9.01
CA ASN A 550 14.17 38.64 -9.39
C ASN A 550 14.56 37.57 -8.35
N PHE A 551 15.79 37.61 -7.80
CA PHE A 551 16.18 36.76 -6.67
C PHE A 551 15.28 36.96 -5.45
N GLY A 552 15.01 38.21 -5.07
CA GLY A 552 14.11 38.54 -3.96
C GLY A 552 12.71 37.98 -4.16
N ILE A 553 12.17 38.04 -5.38
CA ILE A 553 10.84 37.52 -5.72
C ILE A 553 10.81 35.97 -5.65
N VAL A 554 11.81 35.28 -6.19
CA VAL A 554 11.89 33.81 -6.11
C VAL A 554 11.95 33.35 -4.65
N ILE A 555 12.77 34.02 -3.82
CA ILE A 555 12.85 33.73 -2.38
C ILE A 555 11.50 34.00 -1.69
N ALA A 556 10.81 35.09 -2.04
CA ALA A 556 9.49 35.38 -1.51
C ALA A 556 8.46 34.28 -1.83
N TRP A 557 8.49 33.72 -3.05
CA TRP A 557 7.65 32.57 -3.42
C TRP A 557 8.02 31.29 -2.66
N ILE A 558 9.31 31.00 -2.49
CA ILE A 558 9.79 29.86 -1.67
C ILE A 558 9.22 29.96 -0.25
N VAL A 559 9.30 31.14 0.37
CA VAL A 559 8.71 31.39 1.70
C VAL A 559 7.18 31.30 1.65
N GLY A 560 6.55 31.87 0.61
CA GLY A 560 5.11 31.86 0.40
C GLY A 560 4.51 30.45 0.35
N PHE A 561 5.06 29.55 -0.46
CA PHE A 561 4.58 28.15 -0.53
C PHE A 561 4.69 27.43 0.81
N ARG A 562 5.68 27.77 1.63
CA ARG A 562 5.83 27.21 2.98
C ARG A 562 4.84 27.79 3.98
N LEU A 563 4.50 29.08 3.88
CA LEU A 563 3.48 29.71 4.72
C LEU A 563 2.06 29.28 4.34
N LEU A 564 1.83 29.00 3.05
CA LEU A 564 0.54 28.53 2.52
C LEU A 564 0.30 27.03 2.76
N ALA A 565 1.30 26.29 3.24
CA ALA A 565 1.17 24.86 3.55
C ALA A 565 -0.14 24.59 4.32
N PRO A 566 -1.03 23.74 3.76
CA PRO A 566 -2.42 23.71 4.19
C PRO A 566 -2.52 23.37 5.67
N LYS A 567 -3.36 24.13 6.39
CA LYS A 567 -3.98 23.63 7.60
C LYS A 567 -4.99 22.57 7.11
N PRO A 568 -4.76 21.26 7.33
CA PRO A 568 -5.63 20.23 6.79
C PRO A 568 -7.07 20.47 7.25
N ASN A 569 -7.97 20.45 6.28
CA ASN A 569 -9.40 20.51 6.50
C ASN A 569 -9.82 19.32 7.37
N LYS A 570 -10.49 19.62 8.48
CA LYS A 570 -11.39 18.66 9.10
C LYS A 570 -12.58 18.49 8.15
N ASN A 571 -12.96 17.24 7.87
CA ASN A 571 -14.20 16.82 7.22
C ASN A 571 -14.10 16.47 5.72
N LYS A 572 -14.29 15.17 5.45
CA LYS A 572 -15.42 14.65 4.66
C LYS A 572 -15.43 13.13 4.83
N ALA A 573 -16.18 12.64 5.82
CA ALA A 573 -16.60 11.24 5.89
C ALA A 573 -18.01 11.17 5.28
N MET A 574 -18.15 10.50 4.15
CA MET A 574 -19.42 10.24 3.50
C MET A 574 -20.07 9.04 4.22
N THR A 575 -21.25 9.25 4.80
CA THR A 575 -22.00 8.25 5.56
C THR A 575 -22.92 7.49 4.61
N THR A 576 -22.74 6.17 4.49
CA THR A 576 -23.72 5.28 3.86
C THR A 576 -24.54 4.60 4.95
N THR A 577 -25.85 4.85 4.95
CA THR A 577 -26.84 4.17 5.78
C THR A 577 -27.28 2.88 5.10
N THR A 578 -27.04 1.73 5.73
CA THR A 578 -27.58 0.43 5.32
C THR A 578 -28.87 0.13 6.08
N SER A 579 -29.98 -0.02 5.35
CA SER A 579 -31.25 -0.53 5.87
C SER A 579 -31.28 -2.05 5.80
N ALA A 580 -31.62 -2.72 6.90
CA ALA A 580 -31.79 -4.17 6.96
C ALA A 580 -33.17 -4.58 6.43
N SER A 581 -33.20 -5.64 5.61
CA SER A 581 -34.43 -6.37 5.23
C SER A 581 -34.46 -7.72 5.96
N PRO A 582 -35.60 -8.14 6.53
CA PRO A 582 -35.71 -9.44 7.19
C PRO A 582 -35.84 -10.58 6.16
N ALA A 583 -35.10 -11.66 6.36
CA ALA A 583 -35.16 -12.87 5.54
C ALA A 583 -36.36 -13.74 5.92
N THR A 584 -37.06 -14.28 4.92
CA THR A 584 -38.13 -15.27 5.07
C THR A 584 -37.58 -16.67 4.80
N HIS A 585 -37.94 -17.64 5.63
CA HIS A 585 -37.58 -19.05 5.44
C HIS A 585 -38.11 -19.60 4.11
N LYS A 586 -37.23 -20.14 3.27
CA LYS A 586 -37.55 -20.88 2.06
C LYS A 586 -36.72 -22.18 2.03
N ARG A 587 -37.24 -23.19 1.32
CA ARG A 587 -36.56 -24.47 1.05
C ARG A 587 -35.45 -24.29 0.01
N LEU A 588 -34.48 -25.21 -0.02
CA LEU A 588 -33.38 -25.20 -1.01
C LEU A 588 -33.92 -25.12 -2.44
N GLY A 589 -33.43 -24.13 -3.21
CA GLY A 589 -33.85 -23.88 -4.59
C GLY A 589 -32.72 -23.34 -5.47
N TYR A 590 -32.89 -23.40 -6.80
CA TYR A 590 -31.84 -23.06 -7.78
C TYR A 590 -31.93 -21.62 -8.34
N GLU A 591 -32.87 -20.82 -7.85
CA GLU A 591 -33.23 -19.50 -8.40
C GLU A 591 -32.22 -18.39 -8.04
N SER A 592 -31.44 -18.56 -6.96
CA SER A 592 -30.48 -17.56 -6.47
C SER A 592 -29.47 -18.18 -5.50
N GLY A 593 -28.37 -17.48 -5.21
CA GLY A 593 -27.42 -17.93 -4.18
C GLY A 593 -28.06 -18.03 -2.79
N ALA A 594 -29.02 -17.15 -2.48
CA ALA A 594 -29.80 -17.21 -1.23
C ALA A 594 -30.72 -18.43 -1.16
N ALA A 595 -31.29 -18.85 -2.30
CA ALA A 595 -32.10 -20.07 -2.36
C ALA A 595 -31.23 -21.33 -2.23
N LEU A 596 -30.02 -21.33 -2.80
CA LEU A 596 -29.06 -22.43 -2.66
C LEU A 596 -28.57 -22.60 -1.22
N MET A 597 -28.40 -21.49 -0.50
CA MET A 597 -27.90 -21.44 0.87
C MET A 597 -29.02 -21.40 1.93
N ALA A 598 -30.29 -21.56 1.54
CA ALA A 598 -31.43 -21.36 2.42
C ALA A 598 -31.46 -22.31 3.63
N GLU A 599 -30.91 -23.53 3.48
CA GLU A 599 -30.77 -24.54 4.53
C GLU A 599 -29.31 -24.65 5.06
N GLY A 600 -28.45 -23.69 4.68
CA GLY A 600 -27.04 -23.62 5.10
C GLY A 600 -26.05 -24.36 4.17
N PRO A 601 -24.74 -24.14 4.38
CA PRO A 601 -23.68 -24.64 3.50
C PRO A 601 -23.55 -26.17 3.50
N GLN A 602 -23.77 -26.82 4.64
CA GLN A 602 -23.60 -28.27 4.77
C GLN A 602 -24.64 -29.04 3.93
N VAL A 603 -25.90 -28.63 4.01
CA VAL A 603 -26.99 -29.22 3.22
C VAL A 603 -26.73 -28.99 1.73
N LEU A 604 -26.26 -27.80 1.35
CA LEU A 604 -25.87 -27.51 -0.02
C LEU A 604 -24.74 -28.42 -0.52
N HIS A 605 -23.67 -28.60 0.27
CA HIS A 605 -22.56 -29.48 -0.09
C HIS A 605 -23.00 -30.94 -0.21
N ASP A 606 -23.87 -31.41 0.68
CA ASP A 606 -24.44 -32.76 0.62
C ASP A 606 -25.32 -32.97 -0.60
N HIS A 607 -26.17 -31.99 -0.90
CA HIS A 607 -27.02 -32.01 -2.09
C HIS A 607 -26.19 -32.04 -3.37
N ILE A 608 -25.16 -31.19 -3.47
CA ILE A 608 -24.25 -31.15 -4.62
C ILE A 608 -23.46 -32.45 -4.73
N ALA A 609 -22.84 -32.92 -3.66
CA ALA A 609 -22.05 -34.15 -3.64
C ALA A 609 -22.89 -35.38 -4.05
N SER A 610 -24.12 -35.47 -3.56
CA SER A 610 -25.06 -36.55 -3.90
C SER A 610 -25.46 -36.52 -5.36
N LYS A 611 -25.88 -35.35 -5.89
CA LYS A 611 -26.33 -35.22 -7.28
C LYS A 611 -25.18 -35.40 -8.27
N ILE A 612 -24.06 -34.73 -8.05
CA ILE A 612 -22.87 -34.83 -8.91
C ILE A 612 -22.27 -36.24 -8.85
N GLY A 613 -22.18 -36.84 -7.66
CA GLY A 613 -21.63 -38.19 -7.50
C GLY A 613 -22.42 -39.26 -8.28
N LYS A 614 -23.76 -39.16 -8.29
CA LYS A 614 -24.62 -40.07 -9.08
C LYS A 614 -24.41 -39.93 -10.58
N ALA A 615 -24.30 -38.71 -11.09
CA ALA A 615 -24.12 -38.44 -12.51
C ALA A 615 -22.71 -38.72 -13.04
N LEU A 616 -21.68 -38.68 -12.17
CA LEU A 616 -20.29 -39.05 -12.50
C LEU A 616 -20.04 -40.56 -12.58
N GLY A 617 -20.98 -41.39 -12.08
CA GLY A 617 -20.82 -42.85 -12.01
C GLY A 617 -19.61 -43.32 -11.20
N SER A 618 -18.95 -42.43 -10.45
CA SER A 618 -17.66 -42.67 -9.79
C SER A 618 -17.33 -41.58 -8.76
N ALA A 619 -16.28 -41.79 -7.95
CA ALA A 619 -15.88 -40.84 -6.92
C ALA A 619 -15.51 -39.47 -7.51
N MET A 620 -15.81 -38.41 -6.76
CA MET A 620 -15.48 -37.04 -7.17
C MET A 620 -13.96 -36.85 -7.36
N PRO A 621 -13.55 -35.94 -8.26
CA PRO A 621 -12.15 -35.65 -8.50
C PRO A 621 -11.40 -35.29 -7.21
N GLN A 622 -10.31 -36.00 -6.97
CA GLN A 622 -9.50 -35.93 -5.76
C GLN A 622 -8.03 -35.65 -6.10
N MET A 623 -7.32 -35.03 -5.17
CA MET A 623 -5.89 -34.73 -5.32
C MET A 623 -5.14 -34.95 -4.01
N ASP A 624 -4.20 -35.90 -4.00
CA ASP A 624 -3.22 -36.02 -2.93
C ASP A 624 -2.02 -35.11 -3.20
N VAL A 625 -1.31 -34.75 -2.13
CA VAL A 625 -0.05 -34.01 -2.21
C VAL A 625 0.98 -34.77 -1.41
N ARG A 626 2.02 -35.27 -2.10
CA ARG A 626 3.13 -36.00 -1.47
C ARG A 626 4.42 -35.22 -1.64
N PHE A 627 5.19 -35.07 -0.57
CA PHE A 627 6.51 -34.45 -0.62
C PHE A 627 7.50 -35.27 0.21
N ASN A 628 8.71 -35.44 -0.33
CA ASN A 628 9.74 -36.27 0.28
C ASN A 628 11.05 -35.49 0.37
N ASN A 629 11.66 -35.52 1.56
CA ASN A 629 12.94 -34.90 1.91
C ASN A 629 13.04 -33.43 1.47
N LEU A 630 11.94 -32.68 1.59
CA LEU A 630 11.86 -31.31 1.13
C LEU A 630 12.74 -30.41 2.01
N SER A 631 13.79 -29.87 1.42
CA SER A 631 14.69 -28.91 2.06
C SER A 631 14.75 -27.64 1.23
N VAL A 632 14.62 -26.49 1.88
CA VAL A 632 14.67 -25.18 1.23
C VAL A 632 15.74 -24.37 1.93
N THR A 633 16.78 -23.98 1.19
CA THR A 633 17.86 -23.17 1.74
C THR A 633 18.00 -21.88 0.95
N ALA A 634 18.17 -20.78 1.66
CA ALA A 634 18.39 -19.46 1.08
C ALA A 634 19.78 -18.97 1.46
N ASP A 635 20.55 -18.63 0.45
CA ASP A 635 21.85 -17.98 0.59
C ASP A 635 21.61 -16.51 0.94
N ILE A 636 21.76 -16.19 2.23
CA ILE A 636 21.63 -14.85 2.75
C ILE A 636 23.03 -14.26 2.80
N VAL A 637 23.20 -13.14 2.11
CA VAL A 637 24.42 -12.35 2.22
C VAL A 637 24.40 -11.67 3.59
N VAL A 638 25.17 -12.21 4.53
CA VAL A 638 25.42 -11.57 5.82
C VAL A 638 26.71 -10.77 5.67
N VAL A 639 26.63 -9.49 6.02
CA VAL A 639 27.80 -8.63 6.11
C VAL A 639 28.46 -8.98 7.46
N ASP A 640 29.67 -9.56 7.42
CA ASP A 640 30.48 -9.84 8.63
C ASP A 640 30.96 -8.51 9.22
N ASP A 641 30.18 -7.96 10.15
CA ASP A 641 30.65 -7.09 11.21
C ASP A 641 29.68 -7.30 12.40
N ASP A 642 30.18 -7.67 13.58
CA ASP A 642 29.30 -7.84 14.76
C ASP A 642 28.59 -6.52 15.15
N ASN A 643 29.08 -5.38 14.64
CA ASN A 643 28.44 -4.06 14.73
C ASN A 643 27.47 -3.75 13.56
N SER A 644 27.33 -4.62 12.54
CA SER A 644 26.57 -4.38 11.31
C SER A 644 25.23 -5.13 11.20
N LYS A 645 24.75 -5.75 12.29
CA LYS A 645 23.46 -6.49 12.27
C LYS A 645 22.28 -5.64 11.78
N TYR A 646 22.37 -4.31 11.87
CA TYR A 646 21.34 -3.38 11.40
C TYR A 646 21.93 -2.19 10.61
N GLU A 647 22.66 -2.47 9.51
CA GLU A 647 23.11 -1.38 8.62
C GLU A 647 21.93 -0.62 8.02
N LEU A 648 21.78 0.63 8.45
CA LEU A 648 20.78 1.55 7.92
C LEU A 648 21.04 1.80 6.41
N PRO A 649 19.99 1.85 5.58
CA PRO A 649 20.11 2.05 4.14
C PRO A 649 20.43 3.51 3.82
N THR A 650 21.67 3.93 4.04
CA THR A 650 22.16 5.29 3.77
C THR A 650 22.71 5.43 2.35
N ILE A 651 22.93 6.67 1.89
CA ILE A 651 23.55 6.94 0.57
C ILE A 651 24.92 6.24 0.43
N PRO A 652 25.87 6.37 1.37
CA PRO A 652 27.16 5.69 1.26
C PRO A 652 27.04 4.17 1.30
N ASN A 653 26.15 3.61 2.14
CA ASN A 653 25.95 2.16 2.21
C ASN A 653 25.36 1.60 0.91
N THR A 654 24.47 2.37 0.26
CA THR A 654 23.89 2.01 -1.04
C THR A 654 24.93 2.10 -2.15
N LEU A 655 25.71 3.18 -2.21
CA LEU A 655 26.81 3.33 -3.18
C LEU A 655 27.89 2.26 -2.98
N LYS A 656 28.27 1.98 -1.73
CA LYS A 656 29.19 0.88 -1.39
C LYS A 656 28.63 -0.44 -1.90
N LYS A 657 27.35 -0.76 -1.67
CA LYS A 657 26.71 -1.98 -2.20
C LYS A 657 26.70 -2.06 -3.73
N THR A 658 26.60 -0.93 -4.43
CA THR A 658 26.57 -0.87 -5.90
C THR A 658 27.97 -0.98 -6.52
N PHE A 659 28.98 -0.30 -5.96
CA PHE A 659 30.33 -0.20 -6.54
C PHE A 659 31.37 -1.14 -5.93
N ILE A 660 31.23 -1.51 -4.66
CA ILE A 660 32.15 -2.39 -3.93
C ILE A 660 31.34 -3.61 -3.52
N SER A 661 31.49 -4.74 -4.22
CA SER A 661 30.97 -6.00 -3.66
C SER A 661 31.67 -6.23 -2.32
N PRO A 662 30.95 -6.22 -1.18
CA PRO A 662 31.57 -6.57 0.09
C PRO A 662 32.14 -7.99 -0.04
N LYS A 663 33.10 -8.38 0.81
CA LYS A 663 33.32 -9.81 1.06
C LYS A 663 32.02 -10.35 1.66
N LYS A 664 31.14 -10.83 0.79
CA LYS A 664 29.83 -11.36 1.16
C LYS A 664 30.08 -12.70 1.82
N ARG A 665 29.95 -12.78 3.15
CA ARG A 665 29.83 -14.09 3.80
C ARG A 665 28.41 -14.57 3.52
N ILE A 666 28.31 -15.52 2.61
CA ILE A 666 27.04 -16.16 2.31
C ILE A 666 26.75 -17.10 3.48
N VAL A 667 25.75 -16.76 4.29
CA VAL A 667 25.20 -17.66 5.30
C VAL A 667 24.04 -18.41 4.65
N ARG A 668 24.21 -19.71 4.48
CA ARG A 668 23.15 -20.60 4.02
C ARG A 668 22.15 -20.76 5.15
N LYS A 669 20.99 -20.12 5.04
CA LYS A 669 19.88 -20.27 5.99
C LYS A 669 18.93 -21.33 5.48
N GLU A 670 18.83 -22.42 6.23
CA GLU A 670 17.85 -23.48 5.96
C GLU A 670 16.49 -23.05 6.51
N ILE A 671 15.52 -22.90 5.62
CA ILE A 671 14.14 -22.52 5.94
C ILE A 671 13.30 -23.76 6.25
N LEU A 672 13.47 -24.82 5.44
CA LEU A 672 12.90 -26.15 5.65
C LEU A 672 14.03 -27.17 5.61
N LYS A 673 13.96 -28.17 6.49
CA LYS A 673 15.02 -29.17 6.71
C LYS A 673 14.41 -30.57 6.70
N ASP A 674 14.56 -31.25 5.57
CA ASP A 674 14.18 -32.66 5.40
C ASP A 674 12.74 -32.97 5.84
N VAL A 675 11.79 -32.22 5.29
CA VAL A 675 10.37 -32.34 5.63
C VAL A 675 9.69 -33.29 4.65
N SER A 676 9.10 -34.38 5.16
CA SER A 676 8.37 -35.39 4.38
C SER A 676 6.93 -35.55 4.88
N GLY A 677 5.99 -35.79 3.98
CA GLY A 677 4.58 -35.95 4.36
C GLY A 677 3.62 -36.14 3.18
N VAL A 678 2.40 -36.54 3.53
CA VAL A 678 1.29 -36.78 2.60
C VAL A 678 0.04 -36.06 3.08
N PHE A 679 -0.54 -35.21 2.25
CA PHE A 679 -1.89 -34.68 2.45
C PHE A 679 -2.89 -35.48 1.62
N SER A 680 -3.75 -36.24 2.31
CA SER A 680 -4.72 -37.12 1.67
C SER A 680 -6.01 -36.38 1.27
N PRO A 681 -6.67 -36.81 0.17
CA PRO A 681 -7.97 -36.27 -0.22
C PRO A 681 -9.06 -36.48 0.84
N GLY A 682 -9.99 -35.52 0.89
CA GLY A 682 -11.15 -35.58 1.78
C GLY A 682 -10.86 -35.32 3.26
N LYS A 683 -9.63 -34.88 3.57
CA LYS A 683 -9.18 -34.52 4.91
C LYS A 683 -8.87 -33.03 5.00
N ILE A 684 -9.12 -32.48 6.19
CA ILE A 684 -8.68 -31.14 6.57
C ILE A 684 -7.51 -31.24 7.56
N THR A 685 -6.39 -30.60 7.22
CA THR A 685 -5.14 -30.66 8.00
C THR A 685 -4.77 -29.29 8.55
N LEU A 686 -4.50 -29.24 9.85
CA LEU A 686 -4.02 -28.06 10.55
C LEU A 686 -2.49 -27.99 10.47
N LEU A 687 -1.94 -26.86 10.03
CA LEU A 687 -0.51 -26.58 10.08
C LEU A 687 -0.20 -25.65 11.25
N LEU A 688 0.43 -26.18 12.30
CA LEU A 688 0.86 -25.44 13.49
C LEU A 688 2.38 -25.26 13.51
N GLY A 689 2.81 -24.21 14.20
CA GLY A 689 4.21 -23.91 14.42
C GLY A 689 4.41 -22.43 14.73
N GLN A 690 5.52 -22.10 15.37
CA GLN A 690 5.81 -20.72 15.74
C GLN A 690 6.04 -19.82 14.52
N PRO A 691 5.91 -18.48 14.64
CA PRO A 691 6.37 -17.57 13.62
C PRO A 691 7.83 -17.88 13.21
N GLY A 692 8.10 -17.92 11.90
CA GLY A 692 9.42 -18.28 11.38
C GLY A 692 9.73 -19.78 11.31
N SER A 693 8.84 -20.68 11.73
CA SER A 693 9.07 -22.14 11.67
C SER A 693 9.01 -22.76 10.26
N GLY A 694 8.68 -21.97 9.23
CA GLY A 694 8.63 -22.42 7.83
C GLY A 694 7.23 -22.70 7.28
N LYS A 695 6.14 -22.48 8.04
CA LYS A 695 4.75 -22.74 7.60
C LYS A 695 4.40 -22.12 6.24
N SER A 696 4.52 -20.79 6.14
CA SER A 696 4.23 -20.07 4.90
C SER A 696 5.20 -20.43 3.77
N ALA A 697 6.44 -20.82 4.09
CA ALA A 697 7.38 -21.31 3.10
C ALA A 697 6.91 -22.65 2.51
N LEU A 698 6.49 -23.60 3.35
CA LEU A 698 5.92 -24.88 2.93
C LEU A 698 4.68 -24.67 2.06
N LEU A 699 3.71 -23.87 2.50
CA LEU A 699 2.49 -23.61 1.72
C LEU A 699 2.80 -22.93 0.36
N LYS A 700 3.76 -22.00 0.33
CA LYS A 700 4.22 -21.36 -0.92
C LYS A 700 4.97 -22.33 -1.83
N MET A 701 5.71 -23.28 -1.27
CA MET A 701 6.38 -24.34 -2.05
C MET A 701 5.34 -25.26 -2.71
N LEU A 702 4.35 -25.71 -1.94
CA LEU A 702 3.28 -26.58 -2.42
C LEU A 702 2.34 -25.90 -3.43
N SER A 703 2.11 -24.58 -3.32
CA SER A 703 1.35 -23.81 -4.32
C SER A 703 2.18 -23.32 -5.51
N ALA A 704 3.49 -23.61 -5.55
CA ALA A 704 4.45 -23.03 -6.48
C ALA A 704 4.48 -21.49 -6.51
N ARG A 705 4.18 -20.84 -5.38
CA ARG A 705 4.24 -19.39 -5.17
C ARG A 705 5.49 -18.92 -4.44
N PHE A 706 6.41 -19.82 -4.10
CA PHE A 706 7.68 -19.44 -3.50
C PHE A 706 8.58 -18.74 -4.53
N PRO A 707 9.13 -17.54 -4.24
CA PRO A 707 9.93 -16.80 -5.19
C PRO A 707 11.26 -17.51 -5.45
N MET A 708 11.39 -18.16 -6.61
CA MET A 708 12.63 -18.85 -7.01
C MET A 708 13.66 -17.86 -7.56
N ALA A 709 14.37 -17.18 -6.67
CA ALA A 709 15.52 -16.34 -7.02
C ALA A 709 16.81 -17.17 -7.11
N LYS A 710 17.85 -16.62 -7.74
CA LYS A 710 19.14 -17.33 -7.95
C LYS A 710 19.85 -17.77 -6.67
N ASN A 711 19.49 -17.21 -5.51
CA ASN A 711 20.07 -17.49 -4.21
C ASN A 711 19.26 -18.50 -3.38
N ILE A 712 18.32 -19.21 -3.99
CA ILE A 712 17.47 -20.19 -3.32
C ILE A 712 17.74 -21.56 -3.94
N THR A 713 18.01 -22.55 -3.10
CA THR A 713 18.12 -23.94 -3.50
C THR A 713 17.02 -24.76 -2.83
N VAL A 714 16.41 -25.64 -3.62
CA VAL A 714 15.35 -26.55 -3.19
C VAL A 714 15.82 -27.95 -3.48
N GLU A 715 15.79 -28.80 -2.47
CA GLU A 715 16.10 -30.22 -2.53
C GLU A 715 14.86 -31.02 -2.13
N GLY A 716 14.73 -32.26 -2.63
CA GLY A 716 13.56 -33.11 -2.42
C GLY A 716 12.52 -33.03 -3.52
N ASP A 717 11.53 -33.94 -3.45
CA ASP A 717 10.53 -34.15 -4.49
C ASP A 717 9.13 -33.77 -4.02
N ILE A 718 8.32 -33.19 -4.92
CA ILE A 718 6.90 -32.88 -4.67
C ILE A 718 6.07 -33.46 -5.81
N SER A 719 5.04 -34.23 -5.50
CA SER A 719 4.12 -34.82 -6.48
C SER A 719 2.65 -34.62 -6.11
N PHE A 720 1.80 -34.58 -7.13
CA PHE A 720 0.35 -34.47 -7.04
C PHE A 720 -0.27 -35.61 -7.84
N ASN A 721 -0.95 -36.57 -7.20
CA ASN A 721 -1.48 -37.79 -7.83
C ASN A 721 -0.44 -38.50 -8.73
N ASN A 722 0.80 -38.68 -8.25
CA ASN A 722 1.93 -39.27 -8.99
C ASN A 722 2.53 -38.38 -10.10
N VAL A 723 2.04 -37.15 -10.31
CA VAL A 723 2.62 -36.22 -11.27
C VAL A 723 3.62 -35.30 -10.56
N PRO A 724 4.91 -35.28 -10.96
CA PRO A 724 5.89 -34.36 -10.40
C PRO A 724 5.47 -32.90 -10.58
N ARG A 725 5.72 -32.07 -9.56
CA ARG A 725 5.38 -30.64 -9.54
C ARG A 725 5.90 -29.91 -10.79
N GLU A 726 7.08 -30.26 -11.28
CA GLU A 726 7.75 -29.62 -12.41
C GLU A 726 6.94 -29.75 -13.70
N GLN A 727 6.21 -30.86 -13.87
CA GLN A 727 5.40 -31.13 -15.07
C GLN A 727 4.11 -30.30 -15.08
N ILE A 728 3.54 -30.01 -13.91
CA ILE A 728 2.27 -29.29 -13.78
C ILE A 728 2.42 -27.87 -13.27
N ILE A 729 3.63 -27.37 -13.03
CA ILE A 729 3.86 -26.06 -12.37
C ILE A 729 3.08 -24.90 -13.00
N LYS A 730 2.87 -24.94 -14.32
CA LYS A 730 2.12 -23.91 -15.06
C LYS A 730 0.61 -24.02 -14.85
N THR A 731 0.06 -25.22 -14.74
CA THR A 731 -1.37 -25.50 -14.53
C THR A 731 -1.72 -25.68 -13.05
N LEU A 732 -0.72 -25.82 -12.17
CA LEU A 732 -0.88 -26.06 -10.74
C LEU A 732 -1.84 -25.08 -10.04
N PRO A 733 -1.81 -23.76 -10.33
CA PRO A 733 -2.75 -22.83 -9.73
C PRO A 733 -4.22 -23.12 -10.06
N GLN A 734 -4.52 -23.94 -11.08
CA GLN A 734 -5.88 -24.39 -11.39
C GLN A 734 -6.37 -25.49 -10.44
N PHE A 735 -5.46 -26.24 -9.83
CA PHE A 735 -5.79 -27.30 -8.88
C PHE A 735 -5.58 -26.86 -7.43
N VAL A 736 -4.63 -25.96 -7.18
CA VAL A 736 -4.23 -25.49 -5.85
C VAL A 736 -4.64 -24.03 -5.66
N ALA A 737 -5.54 -23.77 -4.71
CA ALA A 737 -5.79 -22.44 -4.18
C ALA A 737 -4.76 -22.09 -3.10
N TYR A 738 -4.28 -20.85 -3.09
CA TYR A 738 -3.48 -20.32 -1.99
C TYR A 738 -4.03 -18.96 -1.56
N VAL A 739 -4.49 -18.90 -0.31
CA VAL A 739 -4.96 -17.69 0.36
C VAL A 739 -3.77 -17.01 1.03
N ASN A 740 -3.50 -15.78 0.62
CA ASN A 740 -2.36 -15.01 1.12
C ASN A 740 -2.60 -14.50 2.55
N GLN A 741 -1.51 -14.34 3.31
CA GLN A 741 -1.53 -13.68 4.61
C GLN A 741 -1.94 -12.20 4.53
N ARG A 742 -1.48 -11.45 3.51
CA ARG A 742 -1.74 -10.01 3.32
C ARG A 742 -2.96 -9.75 2.44
N ASP A 743 -3.83 -8.85 2.91
CA ASP A 743 -5.09 -8.50 2.25
C ASP A 743 -4.97 -7.27 1.34
N LYS A 744 -4.44 -7.47 0.13
CA LYS A 744 -4.30 -6.41 -0.89
C LYS A 744 -5.37 -6.54 -1.97
N HIS A 745 -6.19 -5.50 -2.14
CA HIS A 745 -7.31 -5.45 -3.09
C HIS A 745 -7.38 -4.09 -3.77
N TYR A 746 -8.12 -3.98 -4.87
CA TYR A 746 -8.44 -2.67 -5.45
C TYR A 746 -9.37 -1.91 -4.49
N PRO A 747 -8.98 -0.72 -3.98
CA PRO A 747 -9.72 -0.06 -2.90
C PRO A 747 -11.11 0.44 -3.34
N VAL A 748 -11.32 0.68 -4.64
CA VAL A 748 -12.56 1.22 -5.23
C VAL A 748 -13.59 0.17 -5.65
N LEU A 749 -13.21 -1.12 -5.69
CA LEU A 749 -14.15 -2.20 -6.01
C LEU A 749 -14.95 -2.59 -4.76
N THR A 750 -16.20 -3.01 -4.97
CA THR A 750 -17.00 -3.58 -3.89
C THR A 750 -16.59 -5.03 -3.60
N VAL A 751 -16.98 -5.53 -2.43
CA VAL A 751 -16.79 -6.94 -2.08
C VAL A 751 -17.40 -7.86 -3.13
N LYS A 752 -18.65 -7.60 -3.53
CA LYS A 752 -19.38 -8.38 -4.53
C LYS A 752 -18.67 -8.40 -5.88
N GLU A 753 -18.21 -7.24 -6.35
CA GLU A 753 -17.49 -7.13 -7.63
C GLU A 753 -16.16 -7.87 -7.61
N THR A 754 -15.41 -7.76 -6.51
CA THR A 754 -14.13 -8.46 -6.34
C THR A 754 -14.32 -9.97 -6.50
N LEU A 755 -15.35 -10.52 -5.87
CA LEU A 755 -15.69 -11.93 -5.96
C LEU A 755 -16.25 -12.32 -7.34
N GLN A 756 -17.09 -11.47 -7.95
CA GLN A 756 -17.62 -11.71 -9.29
C GLN A 756 -16.52 -11.73 -10.36
N TYR A 757 -15.55 -10.81 -10.31
CA TYR A 757 -14.43 -10.82 -11.25
C TYR A 757 -13.56 -12.06 -11.06
N ALA A 758 -13.25 -12.43 -9.82
CA ALA A 758 -12.49 -13.66 -9.53
C ALA A 758 -13.21 -14.91 -10.08
N HIS A 759 -14.52 -15.00 -9.89
CA HIS A 759 -15.35 -16.07 -10.45
C HIS A 759 -15.33 -16.07 -11.98
N GLN A 760 -15.48 -14.92 -12.64
CA GLN A 760 -15.45 -14.82 -14.11
C GLN A 760 -14.13 -15.33 -14.68
N PHE A 761 -12.99 -14.96 -14.07
CA PHE A 761 -11.66 -15.42 -14.48
C PHE A 761 -11.48 -16.93 -14.38
N CYS A 762 -12.17 -17.57 -13.42
CA CYS A 762 -12.16 -19.02 -13.23
C CYS A 762 -13.16 -19.78 -14.12
N GLY A 763 -13.94 -19.07 -14.95
CA GLY A 763 -14.99 -19.64 -15.79
C GLY A 763 -16.36 -19.52 -15.13
N ALA A 764 -17.18 -18.58 -15.60
CA ALA A 764 -18.50 -18.31 -15.04
C ALA A 764 -19.53 -19.43 -15.30
N GLU A 765 -19.25 -20.30 -16.27
CA GLU A 765 -20.11 -21.42 -16.63
C GLU A 765 -19.37 -22.75 -16.51
N LEU A 766 -20.17 -23.80 -16.28
CA LEU A 766 -19.68 -25.17 -16.27
C LEU A 766 -19.12 -25.55 -17.66
N SER A 767 -17.85 -25.98 -17.70
CA SER A 767 -17.17 -26.35 -18.95
C SER A 767 -17.88 -27.49 -19.69
N GLN A 768 -17.78 -27.54 -21.02
CA GLN A 768 -18.35 -28.63 -21.82
C GLN A 768 -17.83 -30.01 -21.38
N HIS A 769 -16.55 -30.09 -21.02
CA HIS A 769 -15.94 -31.30 -20.46
C HIS A 769 -16.63 -31.72 -19.16
N ALA A 770 -16.86 -30.79 -18.24
CA ALA A 770 -17.58 -31.07 -17.00
C ALA A 770 -19.04 -31.49 -17.25
N LYS A 771 -19.72 -30.89 -18.25
CA LYS A 771 -21.07 -31.32 -18.67
C LYS A 771 -21.08 -32.75 -19.22
N GLN A 772 -20.07 -33.14 -20.00
CA GLN A 772 -19.92 -34.51 -20.50
C GLN A 772 -19.63 -35.51 -19.38
N MET A 773 -18.86 -35.13 -18.37
CA MET A 773 -18.60 -36.00 -17.22
C MET A 773 -19.85 -36.28 -16.38
N LEU A 774 -20.83 -35.36 -16.35
CA LEU A 774 -22.12 -35.53 -15.67
C LEU A 774 -23.17 -36.30 -16.49
N SER A 775 -22.75 -37.16 -17.43
CA SER A 775 -23.66 -37.93 -18.31
C SER A 775 -23.61 -39.44 -18.09
N GLN A 776 -22.93 -39.92 -17.03
CA GLN A 776 -22.73 -41.35 -16.78
C GLN A 776 -23.83 -42.00 -15.93
N GLY A 777 -24.72 -41.22 -15.30
CA GLY A 777 -25.88 -41.70 -14.55
C GLY A 777 -27.12 -41.92 -15.42
N THR A 778 -28.29 -42.10 -14.79
CA THR A 778 -29.57 -42.17 -15.52
C THR A 778 -29.94 -40.82 -16.16
N PRO A 779 -30.78 -40.76 -17.21
CA PRO A 779 -31.14 -39.51 -17.87
C PRO A 779 -31.70 -38.44 -16.91
N GLU A 780 -32.53 -38.85 -15.96
CA GLU A 780 -33.11 -37.96 -14.94
C GLU A 780 -32.04 -37.47 -13.94
N GLU A 781 -31.17 -38.36 -13.46
CA GLU A 781 -30.08 -38.00 -12.55
C GLU A 781 -29.05 -37.07 -13.20
N ASN A 782 -28.74 -37.28 -14.47
CA ASN A 782 -27.84 -36.43 -15.24
C ASN A 782 -28.43 -35.03 -15.44
N GLU A 783 -29.73 -34.92 -15.77
CA GLU A 783 -30.39 -33.62 -15.91
C GLU A 783 -30.42 -32.86 -14.57
N GLU A 784 -30.75 -33.55 -13.47
CA GLU A 784 -30.76 -32.93 -12.14
C GLU A 784 -29.37 -32.49 -11.68
N ALA A 785 -28.34 -33.32 -11.89
CA ALA A 785 -26.96 -32.99 -11.52
C ALA A 785 -26.42 -31.83 -12.36
N LEU A 786 -26.73 -31.81 -13.66
CA LEU A 786 -26.38 -30.71 -14.54
C LEU A 786 -27.08 -29.41 -14.14
N ARG A 787 -28.37 -29.47 -13.76
CA ARG A 787 -29.14 -28.32 -13.28
C ARG A 787 -28.57 -27.79 -11.96
N ALA A 788 -28.26 -28.67 -11.00
CA ALA A 788 -27.65 -28.31 -9.72
C ALA A 788 -26.26 -27.69 -9.89
N ALA A 789 -25.38 -28.32 -10.68
CA ALA A 789 -24.03 -27.82 -10.96
C ALA A 789 -24.06 -26.49 -11.71
N SER A 790 -24.93 -26.33 -12.71
CA SER A 790 -25.07 -25.08 -13.46
C SER A 790 -25.59 -23.94 -12.57
N ALA A 791 -26.56 -24.21 -11.71
CA ALA A 791 -27.07 -23.23 -10.74
C ALA A 791 -25.99 -22.81 -9.72
N MET A 792 -25.21 -23.77 -9.22
CA MET A 792 -24.09 -23.50 -8.31
C MET A 792 -23.07 -22.56 -8.96
N PHE A 793 -22.64 -22.84 -10.19
CA PHE A 793 -21.67 -21.99 -10.90
C PHE A 793 -22.25 -20.59 -11.16
N ALA A 794 -23.48 -20.49 -11.66
CA ALA A 794 -24.12 -19.21 -11.98
C ALA A 794 -24.25 -18.27 -10.77
N HIS A 795 -24.51 -18.84 -9.58
CA HIS A 795 -24.68 -18.07 -8.34
C HIS A 795 -23.50 -18.21 -7.36
N TYR A 796 -22.35 -18.72 -7.82
CA TYR A 796 -21.24 -19.04 -6.91
C TYR A 796 -20.73 -17.84 -6.10
N PRO A 797 -20.59 -16.61 -6.67
CA PRO A 797 -20.22 -15.45 -5.87
C PRO A 797 -21.19 -15.15 -4.72
N GLU A 798 -22.49 -15.32 -4.93
CA GLU A 798 -23.50 -15.10 -3.90
C GLU A 798 -23.46 -16.19 -2.82
N VAL A 799 -23.18 -17.43 -3.22
CA VAL A 799 -22.94 -18.55 -2.30
C VAL A 799 -21.71 -18.24 -1.42
N ILE A 800 -20.58 -17.83 -2.00
CA ILE A 800 -19.37 -17.46 -1.23
C ILE A 800 -19.62 -16.27 -0.30
N ILE A 801 -20.32 -15.23 -0.76
CA ILE A 801 -20.71 -14.10 0.09
C ILE A 801 -21.49 -14.57 1.32
N GLN A 802 -22.40 -15.53 1.14
CA GLN A 802 -23.21 -16.06 2.23
C GLN A 802 -22.43 -17.01 3.14
N GLN A 803 -21.62 -17.90 2.56
CA GLN A 803 -20.75 -18.83 3.29
C GLN A 803 -19.77 -18.10 4.20
N LEU A 804 -19.24 -16.95 3.75
CA LEU A 804 -18.28 -16.16 4.51
C LEU A 804 -18.94 -15.05 5.35
N GLY A 805 -20.27 -14.96 5.40
CA GLY A 805 -20.97 -13.95 6.22
C GLY A 805 -20.70 -12.51 5.78
N LEU A 806 -20.57 -12.27 4.47
CA LEU A 806 -20.25 -10.97 3.86
C LEU A 806 -21.51 -10.22 3.35
N GLN A 807 -22.72 -10.69 3.64
CA GLN A 807 -23.97 -10.15 3.08
C GLN A 807 -24.14 -8.66 3.41
N ASN A 808 -23.81 -8.27 4.65
CA ASN A 808 -23.97 -6.88 5.12
C ASN A 808 -23.02 -5.89 4.44
N CYS A 809 -21.88 -6.36 3.94
CA CYS A 809 -20.83 -5.52 3.35
C CYS A 809 -20.63 -5.78 1.85
N GLN A 810 -21.48 -6.58 1.21
CA GLN A 810 -21.30 -6.99 -0.19
C GLN A 810 -21.21 -5.81 -1.18
N ASP A 811 -21.95 -4.73 -0.92
CA ASP A 811 -21.98 -3.52 -1.76
C ASP A 811 -21.05 -2.41 -1.24
N THR A 812 -20.27 -2.69 -0.18
CA THR A 812 -19.28 -1.75 0.38
C THR A 812 -17.94 -1.89 -0.34
N ILE A 813 -17.25 -0.78 -0.56
CA ILE A 813 -15.89 -0.79 -1.13
C ILE A 813 -14.89 -1.42 -0.17
N VAL A 814 -13.86 -2.09 -0.70
CA VAL A 814 -12.86 -2.75 0.15
C VAL A 814 -12.01 -1.73 0.93
N GLY A 815 -11.60 -0.63 0.30
CA GLY A 815 -10.83 0.46 0.91
C GLY A 815 -9.38 0.14 1.27
N ASP A 816 -8.66 1.14 1.79
CA ASP A 816 -7.25 1.11 2.21
C ASP A 816 -7.02 2.00 3.45
N ALA A 817 -5.78 2.43 3.73
CA ALA A 817 -5.46 3.25 4.90
C ALA A 817 -5.98 4.70 4.80
N MET A 818 -6.12 5.24 3.58
CA MET A 818 -6.56 6.62 3.33
C MET A 818 -8.05 6.68 2.93
N THR A 819 -8.56 5.58 2.37
CA THR A 819 -9.95 5.41 1.91
C THR A 819 -10.64 4.39 2.79
N ARG A 820 -11.59 4.83 3.61
CA ARG A 820 -12.36 3.94 4.47
C ARG A 820 -13.20 2.94 3.64
N GLY A 821 -13.08 1.66 3.94
CA GLY A 821 -13.87 0.58 3.36
C GLY A 821 -14.34 -0.43 4.40
N VAL A 822 -14.33 -1.72 4.05
CA VAL A 822 -14.65 -2.82 4.96
C VAL A 822 -13.63 -2.96 6.10
N SER A 823 -14.06 -3.54 7.21
CA SER A 823 -13.19 -3.84 8.37
C SER A 823 -12.08 -4.83 8.02
N GLY A 824 -11.04 -4.93 8.86
CA GLY A 824 -9.92 -5.86 8.65
C GLY A 824 -10.38 -7.32 8.51
N GLY A 825 -11.23 -7.79 9.43
CA GLY A 825 -11.78 -9.15 9.40
C GLY A 825 -12.70 -9.41 8.20
N GLU A 826 -13.51 -8.44 7.78
CA GLU A 826 -14.26 -8.55 6.51
C GLU A 826 -13.31 -8.68 5.33
N ARG A 827 -12.25 -7.88 5.28
CA ARG A 827 -11.26 -7.91 4.20
C ARG A 827 -10.55 -9.25 4.07
N LYS A 828 -10.22 -9.88 5.20
CA LYS A 828 -9.62 -11.23 5.25
C LYS A 828 -10.55 -12.27 4.62
N ARG A 829 -11.85 -12.20 4.96
CA ARG A 829 -12.88 -13.05 4.36
C ARG A 829 -13.03 -12.80 2.85
N VAL A 830 -12.92 -11.54 2.39
CA VAL A 830 -12.88 -11.25 0.95
C VAL A 830 -11.68 -11.91 0.28
N THR A 831 -10.49 -11.88 0.90
CA THR A 831 -9.29 -12.56 0.36
C THR A 831 -9.47 -14.07 0.26
N THR A 832 -10.07 -14.71 1.28
CA THR A 832 -10.42 -16.14 1.25
C THR A 832 -11.36 -16.44 0.10
N GLY A 833 -12.49 -15.71 0.01
CA GLY A 833 -13.48 -15.93 -1.05
C GLY A 833 -12.95 -15.67 -2.45
N GLU A 834 -12.11 -14.66 -2.64
CA GLU A 834 -11.51 -14.34 -3.94
C GLU A 834 -10.65 -15.51 -4.46
N MET A 835 -9.90 -16.18 -3.59
CA MET A 835 -8.97 -17.25 -3.97
C MET A 835 -9.63 -18.64 -4.09
N GLU A 836 -10.87 -18.79 -3.61
CA GLU A 836 -11.59 -20.07 -3.61
C GLU A 836 -12.28 -20.42 -4.94
N PHE A 837 -12.47 -19.44 -5.83
CA PHE A 837 -13.16 -19.68 -7.09
C PHE A 837 -12.42 -20.64 -8.03
N GLY A 838 -13.21 -21.40 -8.78
CA GLY A 838 -12.75 -22.39 -9.76
C GLY A 838 -12.68 -23.81 -9.21
N THR A 839 -12.32 -24.77 -10.06
CA THR A 839 -12.28 -26.20 -9.72
C THR A 839 -10.99 -26.56 -8.95
N LYS A 840 -10.82 -25.98 -7.77
CA LYS A 840 -9.67 -26.23 -6.89
C LYS A 840 -9.87 -27.53 -6.11
N TYR A 841 -8.89 -28.42 -6.16
CA TYR A 841 -8.89 -29.70 -5.42
C TYR A 841 -8.10 -29.62 -4.12
N VAL A 842 -7.09 -28.74 -4.08
CA VAL A 842 -6.28 -28.47 -2.89
C VAL A 842 -6.48 -27.01 -2.50
N THR A 843 -6.74 -26.74 -1.23
CA THR A 843 -6.84 -25.38 -0.71
C THR A 843 -5.80 -25.18 0.39
N LEU A 844 -4.89 -24.23 0.18
CA LEU A 844 -3.85 -23.85 1.13
C LEU A 844 -4.18 -22.47 1.71
N MET A 845 -4.37 -22.39 3.02
CA MET A 845 -4.78 -21.16 3.69
C MET A 845 -3.71 -20.71 4.67
N ASP A 846 -3.10 -19.54 4.42
CA ASP A 846 -1.99 -19.03 5.22
C ASP A 846 -2.48 -17.99 6.23
N GLU A 847 -2.57 -18.39 7.50
CA GLU A 847 -2.96 -17.55 8.65
C GLU A 847 -4.27 -16.79 8.42
N ILE A 848 -5.33 -17.51 8.08
CA ILE A 848 -6.63 -16.91 7.75
C ILE A 848 -7.40 -16.38 8.97
N SER A 849 -7.06 -16.78 10.19
CA SER A 849 -7.74 -16.35 11.43
C SER A 849 -7.30 -14.98 11.94
N THR A 850 -6.26 -14.37 11.37
CA THR A 850 -5.74 -13.07 11.81
C THR A 850 -6.79 -11.96 11.61
N GLY A 851 -7.33 -11.41 12.70
CA GLY A 851 -8.34 -10.34 12.65
C GLY A 851 -9.79 -10.82 12.44
N LEU A 852 -10.05 -12.13 12.63
CA LEU A 852 -11.40 -12.71 12.69
C LEU A 852 -11.77 -13.08 14.13
N ASP A 853 -13.08 -13.10 14.45
CA ASP A 853 -13.54 -13.67 15.72
C ASP A 853 -13.44 -15.19 15.59
N SER A 854 -13.35 -15.89 16.72
CA SER A 854 -13.36 -17.35 16.67
C SER A 854 -14.71 -17.89 16.21
N ALA A 855 -15.81 -17.13 16.32
CA ALA A 855 -17.09 -17.48 15.70
C ALA A 855 -17.00 -17.52 14.17
N ALA A 856 -16.59 -16.43 13.51
CA ALA A 856 -16.40 -16.44 12.06
C ALA A 856 -15.30 -17.42 11.64
N THR A 857 -14.24 -17.57 12.44
CA THR A 857 -13.19 -18.57 12.19
C THR A 857 -13.79 -19.97 12.22
N TYR A 858 -14.55 -20.32 13.26
CA TYR A 858 -15.22 -21.62 13.36
C TYR A 858 -16.16 -21.86 12.18
N ASP A 859 -16.98 -20.89 11.81
CA ASP A 859 -17.89 -21.03 10.66
C ASP A 859 -17.14 -21.26 9.35
N ILE A 860 -16.03 -20.55 9.14
CA ILE A 860 -15.16 -20.74 7.96
C ILE A 860 -14.53 -22.14 7.99
N ILE A 861 -13.90 -22.54 9.10
CA ILE A 861 -13.23 -23.84 9.23
C ILE A 861 -14.23 -25.00 9.13
N ASN A 862 -15.41 -24.87 9.72
CA ASN A 862 -16.48 -25.86 9.64
C ASN A 862 -17.02 -25.97 8.20
N THR A 863 -17.15 -24.84 7.51
CA THR A 863 -17.49 -24.83 6.07
C THR A 863 -16.39 -25.52 5.25
N GLN A 864 -15.11 -25.22 5.51
CA GLN A 864 -13.98 -25.88 4.85
C GLN A 864 -13.91 -27.37 5.15
N ARG A 865 -14.22 -27.80 6.37
CA ARG A 865 -14.32 -29.20 6.77
C ARG A 865 -15.43 -29.91 5.99
N SER A 866 -16.60 -29.27 5.88
CA SER A 866 -17.70 -29.78 5.05
C SER A 866 -17.28 -29.91 3.58
N VAL A 867 -16.59 -28.91 3.03
CA VAL A 867 -16.02 -28.97 1.67
C VAL A 867 -15.02 -30.11 1.53
N ALA A 868 -14.12 -30.30 2.51
CA ALA A 868 -13.15 -31.39 2.50
C ALA A 868 -13.86 -32.75 2.48
N HIS A 869 -14.72 -33.05 3.45
CA HIS A 869 -15.35 -34.36 3.56
C HIS A 869 -16.36 -34.65 2.45
N LYS A 870 -17.23 -33.69 2.14
CA LYS A 870 -18.35 -33.90 1.22
C LYS A 870 -17.91 -33.78 -0.23
N LEU A 871 -17.06 -32.79 -0.55
CA LEU A 871 -16.52 -32.59 -1.91
C LEU A 871 -15.17 -33.28 -2.15
N ARG A 872 -14.68 -34.05 -1.17
CA ARG A 872 -13.41 -34.82 -1.22
C ARG A 872 -12.17 -33.94 -1.53
N LYS A 873 -12.21 -32.66 -1.16
CA LYS A 873 -11.06 -31.74 -1.30
C LYS A 873 -10.00 -31.95 -0.24
N THR A 874 -8.75 -31.59 -0.57
CA THR A 874 -7.63 -31.58 0.37
C THR A 874 -7.45 -30.17 0.90
N VAL A 875 -7.68 -29.94 2.18
CA VAL A 875 -7.62 -28.59 2.76
C VAL A 875 -6.51 -28.53 3.80
N ILE A 876 -5.57 -27.60 3.64
CA ILE A 876 -4.49 -27.33 4.59
C ILE A 876 -4.61 -25.89 5.06
N ILE A 877 -4.71 -25.70 6.36
CA ILE A 877 -4.90 -24.39 6.97
C ILE A 877 -3.80 -24.18 8.00
N ALA A 878 -2.97 -23.16 7.78
CA ALA A 878 -2.11 -22.64 8.81
C ALA A 878 -2.94 -21.72 9.70
N LEU A 879 -3.12 -22.14 10.95
CA LEU A 879 -3.66 -21.28 11.99
C LEU A 879 -2.56 -21.03 13.01
N LEU A 880 -2.64 -19.84 13.58
CA LEU A 880 -1.64 -19.42 14.54
C LEU A 880 -2.01 -19.88 15.94
N GLN A 881 -3.25 -19.62 16.40
CA GLN A 881 -3.87 -20.30 17.54
C GLN A 881 -5.37 -20.53 17.32
N PRO A 882 -5.79 -21.76 16.95
CA PRO A 882 -7.19 -22.11 16.98
C PRO A 882 -7.69 -22.33 18.42
N SER A 883 -8.95 -21.97 18.67
CA SER A 883 -9.66 -22.41 19.88
C SER A 883 -9.80 -23.94 19.91
N PRO A 884 -10.06 -24.57 21.06
CA PRO A 884 -10.25 -26.02 21.15
C PRO A 884 -11.35 -26.55 20.22
N GLU A 885 -12.44 -25.80 20.04
CA GLU A 885 -13.51 -26.16 19.11
C GLU A 885 -13.04 -26.15 17.66
N VAL A 886 -12.29 -25.11 17.27
CA VAL A 886 -11.72 -25.00 15.92
C VAL A 886 -10.67 -26.09 15.70
N PHE A 887 -9.85 -26.40 16.71
CA PHE A 887 -8.88 -27.49 16.66
C PHE A 887 -9.56 -28.86 16.45
N ALA A 888 -10.68 -29.10 17.14
CA ALA A 888 -11.47 -30.33 17.03
C ALA A 888 -12.15 -30.52 15.66
N LEU A 889 -12.20 -29.49 14.81
CA LEU A 889 -12.69 -29.61 13.43
C LEU A 889 -11.66 -30.25 12.49
N PHE A 890 -10.39 -30.34 12.88
CA PHE A 890 -9.33 -30.88 12.02
C PHE A 890 -9.16 -32.39 12.16
N ASP A 891 -8.94 -33.08 11.03
CA ASP A 891 -8.67 -34.53 11.02
C ASP A 891 -7.22 -34.82 11.42
N ASN A 892 -6.31 -34.05 10.85
CA ASN A 892 -4.86 -34.19 11.01
C ASN A 892 -4.22 -32.88 11.46
N VAL A 893 -3.07 -32.97 12.11
CA VAL A 893 -2.21 -31.84 12.45
C VAL A 893 -0.76 -32.11 12.03
N MET A 894 -0.13 -31.09 11.45
CA MET A 894 1.29 -31.03 11.14
C MET A 894 1.94 -29.92 11.98
N ILE A 895 2.97 -30.25 12.75
CA ILE A 895 3.65 -29.32 13.65
C ILE A 895 5.08 -29.08 13.16
N LEU A 896 5.41 -27.83 12.83
CA LEU A 896 6.73 -27.41 12.39
C LEU A 896 7.45 -26.54 13.44
N ASN A 897 8.72 -26.84 13.67
CA ASN A 897 9.62 -26.05 14.53
C ASN A 897 10.98 -25.87 13.86
N GLU A 898 11.45 -24.63 13.74
CA GLU A 898 12.70 -24.24 13.06
C GLU A 898 12.98 -24.95 11.70
N GLY A 899 11.92 -25.13 10.90
CA GLY A 899 11.98 -25.78 9.60
C GLY A 899 11.96 -27.31 9.64
N GLN A 900 11.82 -27.93 10.82
CA GLN A 900 11.77 -29.38 11.03
C GLN A 900 10.39 -29.85 11.50
N LEU A 901 10.10 -31.12 11.23
CA LEU A 901 8.81 -31.75 11.56
C LEU A 901 8.84 -32.34 12.97
N MET A 902 7.97 -31.84 13.87
CA MET A 902 7.82 -32.41 15.22
C MET A 902 6.77 -33.52 15.28
N TYR A 903 5.74 -33.41 14.44
CA TYR A 903 4.63 -34.34 14.38
C TYR A 903 3.84 -34.15 13.08
N HIS A 904 3.36 -35.25 12.51
CA HIS A 904 2.37 -35.26 11.43
C HIS A 904 1.47 -36.48 11.57
N GLY A 905 0.17 -36.29 11.74
CA GLY A 905 -0.76 -37.40 11.93
C GLY A 905 -2.14 -36.95 12.42
N PRO A 906 -2.99 -37.89 12.85
CA PRO A 906 -4.33 -37.61 13.35
C PRO A 906 -4.33 -36.69 14.59
N CYS A 907 -5.29 -35.78 14.69
CA CYS A 907 -5.43 -34.90 15.86
C CYS A 907 -5.71 -35.69 17.15
N SER A 908 -6.38 -36.85 17.08
CA SER A 908 -6.71 -37.67 18.24
C SER A 908 -5.51 -38.34 18.91
N GLN A 909 -4.38 -38.49 18.20
CA GLN A 909 -3.18 -39.17 18.68
C GLN A 909 -2.09 -38.20 19.17
N VAL A 910 -2.22 -36.91 18.89
CA VAL A 910 -1.16 -35.91 19.14
C VAL A 910 -0.84 -35.77 20.63
N GLU A 911 -1.87 -35.77 21.50
CA GLU A 911 -1.68 -35.69 22.95
C GLU A 911 -0.94 -36.90 23.49
N GLY A 912 -1.38 -38.10 23.11
CA GLY A 912 -0.76 -39.36 23.52
C GLY A 912 0.70 -39.47 23.07
N TYR A 913 1.03 -38.94 21.88
CA TYR A 913 2.41 -38.88 21.38
C TYR A 913 3.30 -38.00 22.27
N PHE A 914 2.90 -36.75 22.56
CA PHE A 914 3.73 -35.88 23.40
C PHE A 914 3.74 -36.31 24.88
N GLU A 915 2.67 -36.94 25.38
CA GLU A 915 2.67 -37.61 26.69
C GLU A 915 3.66 -38.77 26.75
N SER A 916 3.84 -39.51 25.65
CA SER A 916 4.85 -40.57 25.55
C SER A 916 6.28 -40.00 25.66
N LEU A 917 6.50 -38.77 25.18
CA LEU A 917 7.77 -38.04 25.28
C LEU A 917 7.99 -37.33 26.63
N GLY A 918 7.00 -37.38 27.54
CA GLY A 918 7.09 -36.80 28.88
C GLY A 918 6.50 -35.40 29.03
N PHE A 919 5.66 -34.95 28.10
CA PHE A 919 4.94 -33.67 28.19
C PHE A 919 3.44 -33.90 28.37
N LYS A 920 2.82 -33.25 29.36
CA LYS A 920 1.38 -33.39 29.64
C LYS A 920 0.67 -32.05 29.58
N CYS A 921 -0.43 -31.98 28.83
CA CYS A 921 -1.26 -30.79 28.74
C CYS A 921 -2.06 -30.58 30.06
N PRO A 922 -1.96 -29.40 30.71
CA PRO A 922 -2.75 -29.09 31.90
C PRO A 922 -4.23 -28.87 31.57
N PRO A 923 -5.18 -29.16 32.49
CA PRO A 923 -6.63 -29.07 32.22
C PRO A 923 -7.17 -27.67 31.89
N GLN A 924 -6.38 -26.63 32.14
CA GLN A 924 -6.76 -25.22 31.96
C GLN A 924 -6.12 -24.60 30.71
N ARG A 925 -5.29 -25.37 29.99
CA ARG A 925 -4.52 -24.90 28.83
C ARG A 925 -5.19 -25.40 27.56
N ASP A 926 -5.36 -24.51 26.60
CA ASP A 926 -5.86 -24.88 25.27
C ASP A 926 -4.85 -25.77 24.55
N ILE A 927 -5.33 -26.83 23.88
CA ILE A 927 -4.47 -27.84 23.26
C ILE A 927 -3.50 -27.24 22.23
N ALA A 928 -3.97 -26.31 21.41
CA ALA A 928 -3.17 -25.68 20.37
C ALA A 928 -2.06 -24.80 20.97
N ASP A 929 -2.34 -24.10 22.07
CA ASP A 929 -1.34 -23.34 22.83
C ASP A 929 -0.26 -24.26 23.40
N TYR A 930 -0.68 -25.35 24.05
CA TYR A 930 0.23 -26.37 24.57
C TYR A 930 1.18 -26.87 23.49
N LEU A 931 0.66 -27.24 22.31
CA LEU A 931 1.47 -27.75 21.20
C LEU A 931 2.48 -26.74 20.65
N LEU A 932 2.14 -25.45 20.63
CA LEU A 932 3.02 -24.38 20.15
C LEU A 932 4.12 -23.98 21.14
N ASP A 933 3.92 -24.28 22.42
CA ASP A 933 4.91 -24.05 23.47
C ASP A 933 5.98 -25.16 23.53
N LEU A 934 5.70 -26.34 22.96
CA LEU A 934 6.68 -27.43 22.85
C LEU A 934 7.81 -27.08 21.89
N GLY A 935 9.06 -27.41 22.27
CA GLY A 935 10.25 -27.01 21.51
C GLY A 935 10.66 -25.55 21.72
N THR A 936 10.13 -24.92 22.77
CA THR A 936 10.42 -23.54 23.18
C THR A 936 10.90 -23.52 24.63
N ARG A 937 11.20 -22.32 25.17
CA ARG A 937 11.52 -22.18 26.60
C ARG A 937 10.34 -22.48 27.53
N GLU A 938 9.09 -22.35 27.05
CA GLU A 938 7.89 -22.57 27.88
C GLU A 938 7.59 -24.05 28.09
N GLN A 939 8.24 -24.96 27.37
CA GLN A 939 7.95 -26.40 27.47
C GLN A 939 8.17 -26.99 28.87
N TYR A 940 8.97 -26.32 29.73
CA TYR A 940 9.27 -26.80 31.09
C TYR A 940 8.03 -26.94 31.96
N GLN A 941 7.02 -26.09 31.77
CA GLN A 941 5.80 -26.12 32.58
C GLN A 941 4.93 -27.37 32.32
N TYR A 942 5.22 -28.10 31.25
CA TYR A 942 4.49 -29.30 30.84
C TYR A 942 5.26 -30.60 31.11
N GLN A 943 6.50 -30.51 31.59
CA GLN A 943 7.34 -31.67 31.81
C GLN A 943 6.87 -32.47 33.01
N VAL A 944 6.75 -33.78 32.82
CA VAL A 944 6.51 -34.74 33.89
C VAL A 944 7.82 -35.49 34.16
N GLU A 945 8.15 -35.69 35.44
CA GLU A 945 9.35 -36.45 35.82
C GLU A 945 9.30 -37.87 35.26
N ARG A 946 10.27 -38.20 34.40
CA ARG A 946 10.42 -39.52 33.77
C ARG A 946 11.91 -39.90 33.67
N PRO A 947 12.23 -41.21 33.60
CA PRO A 947 13.61 -41.69 33.50
C PRO A 947 14.26 -41.42 32.13
N THR A 948 13.49 -41.16 31.07
CA THR A 948 13.98 -40.86 29.71
C THR A 948 14.18 -39.35 29.51
N LYS A 949 15.30 -38.95 28.90
CA LYS A 949 15.63 -37.56 28.59
C LYS A 949 14.63 -36.98 27.58
N GLN A 950 13.92 -35.92 27.96
CA GLN A 950 12.95 -35.26 27.07
C GLN A 950 13.67 -34.45 25.96
N PRO A 951 13.13 -34.41 24.72
CA PRO A 951 13.68 -33.62 23.62
C PRO A 951 13.59 -32.11 23.89
N ARG A 952 14.58 -31.36 23.43
CA ARG A 952 14.72 -29.91 23.67
C ARG A 952 14.92 -29.10 22.41
N SER A 953 15.76 -29.55 21.48
CA SER A 953 15.94 -28.87 20.20
C SER A 953 14.93 -29.34 19.16
N ALA A 954 14.66 -28.51 18.14
CA ALA A 954 13.84 -28.91 16.99
C ALA A 954 14.34 -30.22 16.36
N SER A 955 15.66 -30.43 16.34
CA SER A 955 16.30 -31.63 15.79
C SER A 955 16.07 -32.87 16.65
N GLU A 956 16.08 -32.74 17.98
CA GLU A 956 15.76 -33.83 18.89
C GLU A 956 14.28 -34.24 18.76
N PHE A 957 13.36 -33.26 18.64
CA PHE A 957 11.95 -33.57 18.36
C PHE A 957 11.75 -34.25 17.01
N ALA A 958 12.44 -33.79 15.97
CA ALA A 958 12.37 -34.40 14.65
C ALA A 958 12.91 -35.84 14.65
N ASN A 959 14.02 -36.11 15.35
CA ASN A 959 14.56 -37.46 15.49
C ASN A 959 13.61 -38.37 16.29
N ALA A 960 13.06 -37.87 17.41
CA ALA A 960 12.07 -38.61 18.18
C ALA A 960 10.81 -38.94 17.34
N PHE A 961 10.39 -38.02 16.47
CA PHE A 961 9.29 -38.29 15.54
C PHE A 961 9.68 -39.34 14.51
N ARG A 962 10.87 -39.28 13.92
CA ARG A 962 11.37 -40.29 12.96
C ARG A 962 11.42 -41.70 13.53
N GLU A 963 11.70 -41.83 14.83
CA GLU A 963 11.71 -43.12 15.53
C GLU A 963 10.30 -43.61 15.94
N SER A 964 9.27 -42.78 15.78
CA SER A 964 7.90 -43.11 16.16
C SER A 964 7.18 -43.99 15.12
N HIS A 965 6.24 -44.81 15.60
CA HIS A 965 5.36 -45.59 14.72
C HIS A 965 4.52 -44.72 13.77
N ILE A 966 4.15 -43.50 14.21
CA ILE A 966 3.36 -42.54 13.43
C ILE A 966 4.14 -42.05 12.20
N TYR A 967 5.45 -41.84 12.34
CA TYR A 967 6.30 -41.51 11.20
C TYR A 967 6.49 -42.69 10.26
N ALA A 968 6.65 -43.91 10.79
CA ALA A 968 6.72 -45.11 9.97
C ALA A 968 5.44 -45.31 9.13
N GLU A 969 4.26 -45.05 9.70
CA GLU A 969 2.99 -45.02 8.95
C GLU A 969 2.95 -43.92 7.89
N SER A 970 3.48 -42.73 8.20
CA SER A 970 3.55 -41.61 7.25
C SER A 970 4.44 -41.91 6.06
N ILE A 971 5.60 -42.54 6.28
CA ILE A 971 6.51 -42.98 5.22
C ILE A 971 5.91 -44.13 4.43
N TYR A 972 5.27 -45.09 5.10
CA TYR A 972 4.53 -46.15 4.41
C TYR A 972 3.43 -45.57 3.49
N ALA A 973 2.68 -44.57 3.95
CA ALA A 973 1.68 -43.89 3.14
C ALA A 973 2.29 -43.07 1.97
N LEU A 974 3.51 -42.57 2.15
CA LEU A 974 4.28 -41.88 1.12
C LEU A 974 4.72 -42.82 -0.01
N GLU A 975 5.19 -44.02 0.35
CA GLU A 975 5.69 -45.06 -0.56
C GLU A 975 4.57 -45.97 -1.12
N ALA A 976 3.41 -46.00 -0.46
CA ALA A 976 2.28 -46.82 -0.88
C ALA A 976 1.85 -46.50 -2.31
N PRO A 977 1.44 -47.51 -3.11
CA PRO A 977 0.97 -47.29 -4.46
C PRO A 977 -0.22 -46.32 -4.48
N TYR A 978 -0.29 -45.48 -5.51
CA TYR A 978 -1.39 -44.54 -5.68
C TYR A 978 -2.70 -45.30 -5.91
N ASP A 979 -3.78 -44.80 -5.31
CA ASP A 979 -5.12 -45.29 -5.56
C ASP A 979 -5.44 -45.18 -7.07
N PRO A 980 -5.93 -46.25 -7.73
CA PRO A 980 -6.35 -46.22 -9.12
C PRO A 980 -7.29 -45.04 -9.47
N GLU A 981 -8.14 -44.61 -8.53
CA GLU A 981 -9.02 -43.45 -8.73
C GLU A 981 -8.26 -42.13 -8.87
N LEU A 982 -7.16 -41.95 -8.13
CA LEU A 982 -6.29 -40.76 -8.22
C LEU A 982 -5.59 -40.71 -9.57
N LEU A 983 -5.07 -41.86 -10.04
CA LEU A 983 -4.45 -41.97 -11.37
C LEU A 983 -5.47 -41.70 -12.47
N ARG A 984 -6.71 -42.18 -12.33
CA ARG A 984 -7.79 -41.88 -13.28
C ARG A 984 -8.16 -40.39 -13.28
N SER A 985 -8.15 -39.74 -12.11
CA SER A 985 -8.35 -38.29 -11.98
C SER A 985 -7.27 -37.48 -12.71
N VAL A 986 -6.02 -37.95 -12.74
CA VAL A 986 -4.95 -37.32 -13.54
C VAL A 986 -5.33 -37.29 -15.01
N GLU A 987 -5.79 -38.41 -15.56
CA GLU A 987 -6.09 -38.52 -16.99
C GLU A 987 -7.35 -37.76 -17.39
N GLN A 988 -8.41 -37.86 -16.57
CA GLN A 988 -9.72 -37.31 -16.88
C GLN A 988 -9.87 -35.83 -16.49
N ASN A 989 -9.18 -35.37 -15.43
CA ASN A 989 -9.37 -34.02 -14.88
C ASN A 989 -8.12 -33.15 -14.96
N MET A 990 -6.91 -33.70 -14.72
CA MET A 990 -5.69 -32.88 -14.71
C MET A 990 -5.14 -32.60 -16.12
N LYS A 991 -4.95 -33.65 -16.95
CA LYS A 991 -4.42 -33.51 -18.32
C LYS A 991 -5.25 -32.54 -19.21
N PRO A 992 -6.59 -32.55 -19.21
CA PRO A 992 -7.37 -31.64 -20.05
C PRO A 992 -7.52 -30.21 -19.47
N MET A 993 -7.08 -29.96 -18.23
CA MET A 993 -7.27 -28.66 -17.60
C MET A 993 -6.42 -27.57 -18.28
N PRO A 994 -7.02 -26.50 -18.82
CA PRO A 994 -6.25 -25.42 -19.42
C PRO A 994 -5.55 -24.60 -18.34
N MET A 995 -4.45 -23.94 -18.70
CA MET A 995 -3.72 -23.03 -17.79
C MET A 995 -4.59 -21.86 -17.29
N PHE A 996 -5.52 -21.39 -18.12
CA PHE A 996 -6.46 -20.32 -17.82
C PHE A 996 -7.85 -20.75 -18.28
N SER A 997 -8.88 -20.54 -17.45
CA SER A 997 -10.25 -20.97 -17.77
C SER A 997 -10.85 -20.18 -18.93
N GLN A 998 -10.61 -18.86 -18.97
CA GLN A 998 -11.12 -18.01 -20.04
C GLN A 998 -10.22 -18.05 -21.29
N SER A 999 -10.85 -17.89 -22.45
CA SER A 999 -10.14 -17.61 -23.70
C SER A 999 -9.35 -16.30 -23.60
N PHE A 1000 -8.42 -16.08 -24.54
CA PHE A 1000 -7.63 -14.85 -24.55
C PHE A 1000 -8.52 -13.61 -24.69
N ILE A 1001 -9.53 -13.65 -25.56
CA ILE A 1001 -10.42 -12.52 -25.83
C ILE A 1001 -11.33 -12.27 -24.63
N ASP A 1002 -11.96 -13.30 -24.09
CA ASP A 1002 -12.86 -13.15 -22.94
C ASP A 1002 -12.12 -12.64 -21.70
N SER A 1003 -10.93 -13.17 -21.43
CA SER A 1003 -10.06 -12.71 -20.35
C SER A 1003 -9.69 -11.24 -20.51
N THR A 1004 -9.34 -10.84 -21.73
CA THR A 1004 -9.00 -9.43 -22.04
C THR A 1004 -10.23 -8.52 -21.89
N MET A 1005 -11.42 -8.97 -22.32
CA MET A 1005 -12.65 -8.18 -22.19
C MET A 1005 -13.14 -8.05 -20.74
N THR A 1006 -13.05 -9.12 -19.94
CA THR A 1006 -13.34 -9.06 -18.50
C THR A 1006 -12.41 -8.09 -17.79
N LEU A 1007 -11.10 -8.16 -18.07
CA LEU A 1007 -10.12 -7.22 -17.54
C LEU A 1007 -10.38 -5.79 -17.99
N PHE A 1008 -10.72 -5.58 -19.26
CA PHE A 1008 -11.02 -4.26 -19.81
C PHE A 1008 -12.23 -3.62 -19.10
N ARG A 1009 -13.32 -4.39 -18.91
CA ARG A 1009 -14.49 -3.93 -18.15
C ARG A 1009 -14.12 -3.58 -16.71
N ARG A 1010 -13.29 -4.40 -16.06
CA ARG A 1010 -12.82 -4.12 -14.69
C ARG A 1010 -12.01 -2.83 -14.63
N GLN A 1011 -11.04 -2.67 -15.53
CA GLN A 1011 -10.16 -1.50 -15.53
C GLN A 1011 -10.93 -0.21 -15.86
N LEU A 1012 -11.92 -0.28 -16.76
CA LEU A 1012 -12.84 0.82 -17.00
C LEU A 1012 -13.65 1.18 -15.74
N THR A 1013 -14.18 0.20 -15.01
CA THR A 1013 -14.90 0.45 -13.75
C THR A 1013 -14.02 1.15 -12.72
N ILE A 1014 -12.78 0.67 -12.54
CA ILE A 1014 -11.81 1.26 -11.62
C ILE A 1014 -11.52 2.72 -12.01
N THR A 1015 -11.21 2.95 -13.29
CA THR A 1015 -10.90 4.28 -13.83
C THR A 1015 -12.09 5.22 -13.66
N TYR A 1016 -13.30 4.80 -14.06
CA TYR A 1016 -14.52 5.61 -13.98
C TYR A 1016 -14.92 5.99 -12.56
N ARG A 1017 -14.65 5.12 -11.58
CA ARG A 1017 -14.95 5.38 -10.17
C ARG A 1017 -13.94 6.29 -9.48
N ASN A 1018 -12.74 6.44 -10.05
CA ASN A 1018 -11.79 7.45 -9.61
C ASN A 1018 -12.22 8.85 -10.09
N LYS A 1019 -13.35 9.33 -9.56
CA LYS A 1019 -13.94 10.63 -9.92
C LYS A 1019 -12.98 11.80 -9.69
N PRO A 1020 -12.20 11.87 -8.58
CA PRO A 1020 -11.23 12.94 -8.39
C PRO A 1020 -10.18 12.98 -9.51
N PHE A 1021 -9.69 11.82 -9.95
CA PHE A 1021 -8.74 11.71 -11.06
C PHE A 1021 -9.33 12.20 -12.38
N ILE A 1022 -10.50 11.68 -12.79
CA ILE A 1022 -11.15 12.06 -14.06
C ILE A 1022 -11.50 13.54 -14.07
N PHE A 1023 -12.12 14.05 -12.99
CA PHE A 1023 -12.48 15.45 -12.89
C PHE A 1023 -11.24 16.36 -12.97
N GLY A 1024 -10.16 15.99 -12.27
CA GLY A 1024 -8.89 16.71 -12.33
C GLY A 1024 -8.31 16.76 -13.74
N ARG A 1025 -8.34 15.64 -14.48
CA ARG A 1025 -7.86 15.55 -15.86
C ARG A 1025 -8.66 16.42 -16.82
N VAL A 1026 -9.99 16.29 -16.81
CA VAL A 1026 -10.88 17.08 -17.68
C VAL A 1026 -10.73 18.57 -17.39
N LEU A 1027 -10.66 18.96 -16.12
CA LEU A 1027 -10.43 20.35 -15.71
C LEU A 1027 -9.07 20.86 -16.24
N MET A 1028 -8.00 20.08 -16.05
CA MET A 1028 -6.66 20.43 -16.52
C MET A 1028 -6.65 20.67 -18.04
N ILE A 1029 -7.29 19.80 -18.80
CA ILE A 1029 -7.33 19.89 -20.26
C ILE A 1029 -8.19 21.04 -20.73
N ALA A 1030 -9.38 21.25 -20.16
CA ALA A 1030 -10.25 22.35 -20.55
C ALA A 1030 -9.60 23.72 -20.26
N VAL A 1031 -8.98 23.87 -19.08
CA VAL A 1031 -8.28 25.11 -18.70
C VAL A 1031 -7.11 25.37 -19.65
N MET A 1032 -6.29 24.37 -19.95
CA MET A 1032 -5.15 24.57 -20.85
C MET A 1032 -5.53 24.72 -22.30
N GLY A 1033 -6.54 24.00 -22.79
CA GLY A 1033 -7.09 24.20 -24.12
C GLY A 1033 -7.53 25.64 -24.30
N LEU A 1034 -8.38 26.15 -23.40
CA LEU A 1034 -8.84 27.55 -23.45
C LEU A 1034 -7.69 28.55 -23.42
N LEU A 1035 -6.70 28.32 -22.55
CA LEU A 1035 -5.56 29.21 -22.40
C LEU A 1035 -4.68 29.23 -23.67
N PHE A 1036 -4.41 28.07 -24.27
CA PHE A 1036 -3.69 28.01 -25.54
C PHE A 1036 -4.43 28.75 -26.65
N CYS A 1037 -5.74 28.52 -26.75
CA CYS A 1037 -6.60 29.11 -27.78
C CYS A 1037 -6.67 30.64 -27.71
N THR A 1038 -6.69 31.20 -26.52
CA THR A 1038 -6.75 32.65 -26.34
C THR A 1038 -5.38 33.32 -26.43
N VAL A 1039 -4.30 32.60 -26.10
CA VAL A 1039 -2.93 33.12 -26.26
C VAL A 1039 -2.52 33.15 -27.73
N PHE A 1040 -2.84 32.10 -28.47
CA PHE A 1040 -2.49 31.94 -29.89
C PHE A 1040 -3.70 32.09 -30.80
N TYR A 1041 -4.68 32.91 -30.38
CA TYR A 1041 -5.90 33.14 -31.15
C TYR A 1041 -5.57 33.67 -32.54
N ASP A 1042 -6.09 32.99 -33.57
CA ASP A 1042 -5.95 33.37 -34.98
C ASP A 1042 -4.50 33.77 -35.35
N PHE A 1043 -3.55 32.88 -35.07
CA PHE A 1043 -2.14 33.16 -35.34
C PHE A 1043 -1.89 33.29 -36.85
N ASP A 1044 -0.88 34.10 -37.21
CA ASP A 1044 -0.47 34.23 -38.61
C ASP A 1044 0.26 32.95 -39.08
N PRO A 1045 -0.29 32.19 -40.05
CA PRO A 1045 0.31 30.94 -40.52
C PRO A 1045 1.66 31.13 -41.23
N THR A 1046 1.98 32.36 -41.65
CA THR A 1046 3.29 32.69 -42.23
C THR A 1046 4.41 32.68 -41.18
N GLN A 1047 4.07 32.79 -39.89
CA GLN A 1047 5.01 32.70 -38.78
C GLN A 1047 5.26 31.25 -38.39
N VAL A 1048 6.02 30.53 -39.24
CA VAL A 1048 6.30 29.09 -39.08
C VAL A 1048 6.80 28.71 -37.68
N SER A 1049 7.60 29.55 -37.04
CA SER A 1049 8.09 29.31 -35.68
C SER A 1049 6.97 29.28 -34.62
N VAL A 1050 5.95 30.12 -34.78
CA VAL A 1050 4.80 30.18 -33.86
C VAL A 1050 3.92 28.94 -34.06
N VAL A 1051 3.60 28.61 -35.30
CA VAL A 1051 2.79 27.43 -35.65
C VAL A 1051 3.42 26.15 -35.12
N LEU A 1052 4.71 25.93 -35.41
CA LEU A 1052 5.46 24.78 -34.90
C LEU A 1052 5.55 24.78 -33.37
N GLY A 1053 5.64 25.96 -32.76
CA GLY A 1053 5.62 26.14 -31.31
C GLY A 1053 4.30 25.70 -30.66
N VAL A 1054 3.15 26.04 -31.28
CA VAL A 1054 1.81 25.61 -30.82
C VAL A 1054 1.65 24.10 -30.96
N VAL A 1055 2.09 23.52 -32.10
CA VAL A 1055 2.07 22.08 -32.35
C VAL A 1055 2.93 21.34 -31.32
N PHE A 1056 4.18 21.77 -31.15
CA PHE A 1056 5.11 21.20 -30.18
C PHE A 1056 4.54 21.24 -28.75
N SER A 1057 4.03 22.41 -28.35
CA SER A 1057 3.50 22.63 -26.99
C SER A 1057 2.23 21.81 -26.73
N SER A 1058 1.39 21.63 -27.74
CA SER A 1058 0.20 20.77 -27.69
C SER A 1058 0.57 19.31 -27.45
N VAL A 1059 1.53 18.79 -28.23
CA VAL A 1059 2.02 17.41 -28.08
C VAL A 1059 2.72 17.22 -26.73
N MET A 1060 3.52 18.20 -26.30
CA MET A 1060 4.25 18.17 -25.03
C MET A 1060 3.30 18.12 -23.83
N PHE A 1061 2.27 18.98 -23.82
CA PHE A 1061 1.32 19.08 -22.71
C PHE A 1061 0.57 17.77 -22.49
N LEU A 1062 0.00 17.18 -23.54
CA LEU A 1062 -0.71 15.89 -23.45
C LEU A 1062 0.24 14.77 -22.98
N SER A 1063 1.47 14.75 -23.49
CA SER A 1063 2.50 13.78 -23.11
C SER A 1063 2.87 13.85 -21.63
N MET A 1064 3.09 15.06 -21.10
CA MET A 1064 3.40 15.28 -19.68
C MET A 1064 2.22 14.93 -18.78
N GLY A 1065 0.98 15.18 -19.25
CA GLY A 1065 -0.25 14.83 -18.54
C GLY A 1065 -0.32 13.35 -18.16
N GLN A 1066 0.18 12.44 -19.00
CA GLN A 1066 0.13 10.99 -18.76
C GLN A 1066 1.02 10.50 -17.61
N SER A 1067 1.99 11.29 -17.16
CA SER A 1067 2.89 10.91 -16.06
C SER A 1067 2.17 10.65 -14.73
N SER A 1068 1.00 11.27 -14.50
CA SER A 1068 0.23 11.05 -13.26
C SER A 1068 -0.35 9.64 -13.11
N GLN A 1069 -0.30 8.81 -14.17
CA GLN A 1069 -0.72 7.40 -14.10
C GLN A 1069 0.32 6.48 -13.45
N ILE A 1070 1.58 6.92 -13.32
CA ILE A 1070 2.67 6.12 -12.73
C ILE A 1070 2.28 5.65 -11.31
N ALA A 1071 1.76 6.55 -10.49
CA ALA A 1071 1.31 6.26 -9.13
C ALA A 1071 0.22 5.18 -9.10
N THR A 1072 -0.76 5.29 -10.00
CA THR A 1072 -1.83 4.29 -10.14
C THR A 1072 -1.25 2.91 -10.47
N TYR A 1073 -0.38 2.81 -11.48
CA TYR A 1073 0.20 1.53 -11.88
C TYR A 1073 1.10 0.90 -10.80
N MET A 1074 1.81 1.72 -10.03
CA MET A 1074 2.61 1.24 -8.90
C MET A 1074 1.74 0.65 -7.78
N ALA A 1075 0.62 1.30 -7.44
CA ALA A 1075 -0.31 0.84 -6.43
C ALA A 1075 -1.01 -0.48 -6.80
N GLU A 1076 -1.32 -0.69 -8.08
CA GLU A 1076 -2.02 -1.90 -8.58
C GLU A 1076 -1.12 -3.15 -8.64
N ARG A 1077 0.20 -2.98 -8.60
CA ARG A 1077 1.19 -4.04 -8.85
C ARG A 1077 1.09 -5.24 -7.90
N GLU A 1078 0.84 -5.00 -6.62
CA GLU A 1078 0.69 -6.09 -5.63
C GLU A 1078 -0.55 -6.95 -5.91
N VAL A 1079 -1.65 -6.33 -6.34
CA VAL A 1079 -2.89 -7.02 -6.70
C VAL A 1079 -2.70 -7.82 -7.98
N PHE A 1080 -1.97 -7.27 -8.96
CA PHE A 1080 -1.58 -7.99 -10.17
C PHE A 1080 -0.81 -9.26 -9.85
N TYR A 1081 0.24 -9.19 -9.02
CA TYR A 1081 1.04 -10.39 -8.69
C TYR A 1081 0.23 -11.46 -7.95
N LYS A 1082 -0.65 -11.05 -7.03
CA LYS A 1082 -1.57 -11.95 -6.34
C LYS A 1082 -2.45 -12.72 -7.34
N GLN A 1083 -3.17 -12.00 -8.20
CA GLN A 1083 -4.12 -12.59 -9.15
C GLN A 1083 -3.43 -13.37 -10.27
N ARG A 1084 -2.26 -12.89 -10.73
CA ARG A 1084 -1.44 -13.59 -11.72
C ARG A 1084 -0.90 -14.91 -11.17
N GLY A 1085 -0.50 -14.95 -9.90
CA GLY A 1085 -0.08 -16.18 -9.21
C GLY A 1085 -1.21 -17.21 -9.03
N ALA A 1086 -2.47 -16.78 -9.14
CA ALA A 1086 -3.64 -17.65 -9.16
C ALA A 1086 -4.08 -18.08 -10.58
N ASN A 1087 -3.33 -17.66 -11.63
CA ASN A 1087 -3.72 -17.84 -13.04
C ASN A 1087 -5.13 -17.34 -13.37
N PHE A 1088 -5.59 -16.24 -12.76
CA PHE A 1088 -6.87 -15.61 -13.15
C PHE A 1088 -6.84 -15.11 -14.59
N PHE A 1089 -5.70 -14.56 -15.02
CA PHE A 1089 -5.55 -14.03 -16.37
C PHE A 1089 -4.09 -14.09 -16.84
N ARG A 1090 -3.93 -13.98 -18.15
CA ARG A 1090 -2.63 -13.90 -18.81
C ARG A 1090 -2.04 -12.50 -18.62
N THR A 1091 -0.72 -12.41 -18.49
CA THR A 1091 -0.02 -11.12 -18.46
C THR A 1091 -0.32 -10.29 -19.71
N ALA A 1092 -0.34 -10.91 -20.89
CA ALA A 1092 -0.68 -10.22 -22.14
C ALA A 1092 -2.12 -9.67 -22.16
N SER A 1093 -3.10 -10.41 -21.61
CA SER A 1093 -4.47 -9.93 -21.48
C SER A 1093 -4.57 -8.74 -20.53
N TYR A 1094 -3.84 -8.74 -19.41
CA TYR A 1094 -3.78 -7.59 -18.50
C TYR A 1094 -3.17 -6.37 -19.17
N VAL A 1095 -2.01 -6.53 -19.81
CA VAL A 1095 -1.35 -5.44 -20.53
C VAL A 1095 -2.28 -4.84 -21.58
N LEU A 1096 -2.87 -5.66 -22.46
CA LEU A 1096 -3.78 -5.18 -23.51
C LEU A 1096 -5.05 -4.52 -22.93
N ALA A 1097 -5.65 -5.11 -21.91
CA ALA A 1097 -6.85 -4.56 -21.29
C ALA A 1097 -6.58 -3.21 -20.61
N THR A 1098 -5.49 -3.11 -19.84
CA THR A 1098 -5.06 -1.86 -19.20
C THR A 1098 -4.74 -0.81 -20.25
N SER A 1099 -4.05 -1.18 -21.33
CA SER A 1099 -3.77 -0.29 -22.47
C SER A 1099 -5.06 0.22 -23.12
N ALA A 1100 -5.97 -0.69 -23.46
CA ALA A 1100 -7.21 -0.36 -24.16
C ALA A 1100 -8.14 0.48 -23.28
N SER A 1101 -8.16 0.25 -21.97
CA SER A 1101 -9.01 1.02 -21.04
C SER A 1101 -8.67 2.51 -20.96
N GLN A 1102 -7.47 2.90 -21.41
CA GLN A 1102 -7.09 4.31 -21.51
C GLN A 1102 -7.70 5.00 -22.73
N ILE A 1103 -8.11 4.26 -23.77
CA ILE A 1103 -8.60 4.83 -25.03
C ILE A 1103 -9.81 5.76 -24.84
N PRO A 1104 -10.86 5.39 -24.08
CA PRO A 1104 -12.02 6.29 -23.91
C PRO A 1104 -11.66 7.60 -23.23
N LEU A 1105 -10.80 7.55 -22.20
CA LEU A 1105 -10.34 8.76 -21.53
C LEU A 1105 -9.46 9.58 -22.47
N ALA A 1106 -8.45 8.97 -23.09
CA ALA A 1106 -7.54 9.63 -24.03
C ALA A 1106 -8.29 10.30 -25.20
N LEU A 1107 -9.34 9.66 -25.72
CA LEU A 1107 -10.20 10.23 -26.77
C LEU A 1107 -10.95 11.47 -26.29
N VAL A 1108 -11.52 11.45 -25.09
CA VAL A 1108 -12.18 12.64 -24.51
C VAL A 1108 -11.14 13.74 -24.26
N GLU A 1109 -9.96 13.38 -23.77
CA GLU A 1109 -8.85 14.31 -23.53
C GLU A 1109 -8.42 15.01 -24.82
N THR A 1110 -8.19 14.26 -25.90
CA THR A 1110 -7.75 14.84 -27.18
C THR A 1110 -8.85 15.59 -27.87
N LEU A 1111 -10.10 15.09 -27.90
CA LEU A 1111 -11.21 15.81 -28.52
C LEU A 1111 -11.46 17.17 -27.86
N ILE A 1112 -11.45 17.24 -26.52
CA ILE A 1112 -11.65 18.53 -25.83
C ILE A 1112 -10.47 19.48 -26.11
N PHE A 1113 -9.23 19.01 -25.91
CA PHE A 1113 -8.05 19.85 -26.06
C PHE A 1113 -7.82 20.26 -27.52
N GLY A 1114 -7.79 19.28 -28.42
CA GLY A 1114 -7.47 19.41 -29.83
C GLY A 1114 -8.51 20.22 -30.58
N SER A 1115 -9.81 20.04 -30.31
CA SER A 1115 -10.85 20.83 -30.96
C SER A 1115 -10.79 22.30 -30.56
N LEU A 1116 -10.47 22.59 -29.30
CA LEU A 1116 -10.24 23.96 -28.87
C LEU A 1116 -9.04 24.53 -29.66
N VAL A 1117 -7.87 23.90 -29.55
CA VAL A 1117 -6.62 24.41 -30.12
C VAL A 1117 -6.68 24.54 -31.64
N TYR A 1118 -7.24 23.56 -32.35
CA TYR A 1118 -7.26 23.55 -33.80
C TYR A 1118 -8.09 24.72 -34.38
N TRP A 1119 -9.35 24.83 -33.94
CA TRP A 1119 -10.29 25.77 -34.54
C TRP A 1119 -10.09 27.21 -34.06
N LEU A 1120 -9.68 27.43 -32.82
CA LEU A 1120 -9.54 28.78 -32.27
C LEU A 1120 -8.17 29.41 -32.55
N CYS A 1121 -7.11 28.60 -32.71
CA CYS A 1121 -5.79 29.15 -33.05
C CYS A 1121 -5.65 29.50 -34.54
N GLY A 1122 -6.56 29.05 -35.41
CA GLY A 1122 -6.53 29.34 -36.84
C GLY A 1122 -5.72 28.34 -37.68
N PHE A 1123 -5.71 27.05 -37.31
CA PHE A 1123 -5.19 26.00 -38.19
C PHE A 1123 -6.04 25.86 -39.46
N GLU A 1124 -5.51 25.19 -40.50
CA GLU A 1124 -6.17 25.11 -41.80
C GLU A 1124 -7.60 24.53 -41.70
N SER A 1125 -8.54 25.14 -42.41
CA SER A 1125 -9.98 24.96 -42.15
C SER A 1125 -10.57 23.65 -42.71
N GLU A 1126 -9.77 22.85 -43.42
CA GLU A 1126 -10.21 21.59 -43.98
C GLU A 1126 -10.50 20.52 -42.90
N PHE A 1127 -11.70 19.93 -42.96
CA PHE A 1127 -12.13 18.93 -42.00
C PHE A 1127 -11.25 17.67 -41.97
N GLN A 1128 -10.64 17.30 -43.10
CA GLN A 1128 -9.73 16.13 -43.16
C GLN A 1128 -8.45 16.36 -42.35
N LEU A 1129 -7.89 17.58 -42.41
CA LEU A 1129 -6.68 17.96 -41.68
C LEU A 1129 -6.95 18.03 -40.17
N PHE A 1130 -8.15 18.43 -39.75
CA PHE A 1130 -8.59 18.35 -38.37
C PHE A 1130 -8.62 16.90 -37.84
N LEU A 1131 -9.17 15.96 -38.61
CA LEU A 1131 -9.20 14.55 -38.21
C LEU A 1131 -7.79 13.94 -38.09
N ILE A 1132 -6.87 14.32 -38.98
CA ILE A 1132 -5.46 13.90 -38.89
C ILE A 1132 -4.81 14.49 -37.64
N PHE A 1133 -5.05 15.76 -37.35
CA PHE A 1133 -4.53 16.43 -36.16
C PHE A 1133 -4.97 15.71 -34.87
N GLU A 1134 -6.28 15.46 -34.72
CA GLU A 1134 -6.85 14.74 -33.58
C GLU A 1134 -6.32 13.31 -33.47
N PHE A 1135 -6.21 12.60 -34.59
CA PHE A 1135 -5.69 11.24 -34.61
C PHE A 1135 -4.23 11.19 -34.15
N VAL A 1136 -3.38 12.11 -34.62
CA VAL A 1136 -1.97 12.16 -34.21
C VAL A 1136 -1.85 12.50 -32.72
N LEU A 1137 -2.65 13.45 -32.21
CA LEU A 1137 -2.69 13.74 -30.77
C LEU A 1137 -3.14 12.53 -29.96
N LEU A 1138 -4.17 11.82 -30.39
CA LEU A 1138 -4.68 10.62 -29.71
C LEU A 1138 -3.62 9.51 -29.65
N VAL A 1139 -2.99 9.20 -30.78
CA VAL A 1139 -1.95 8.18 -30.87
C VAL A 1139 -0.76 8.54 -29.97
N MET A 1140 -0.35 9.80 -29.95
CA MET A 1140 0.75 10.24 -29.10
C MET A 1140 0.38 10.19 -27.61
N ASN A 1141 -0.84 10.59 -27.25
CA ASN A 1141 -1.34 10.50 -25.89
C ASN A 1141 -1.33 9.04 -25.39
N LEU A 1142 -1.80 8.11 -26.22
CA LEU A 1142 -1.75 6.67 -25.92
C LEU A 1142 -0.31 6.15 -25.84
N ALA A 1143 0.56 6.53 -26.76
CA ALA A 1143 1.97 6.11 -26.77
C ALA A 1143 2.68 6.48 -25.47
N MET A 1144 2.44 7.70 -24.96
CA MET A 1144 3.01 8.17 -23.70
C MET A 1144 2.42 7.46 -22.48
N GLY A 1145 1.10 7.22 -22.46
CA GLY A 1145 0.48 6.40 -21.41
C GLY A 1145 1.09 5.00 -21.33
N MET A 1146 1.32 4.37 -22.49
CA MET A 1146 1.94 3.05 -22.58
C MET A 1146 3.42 3.04 -22.16
N TRP A 1147 4.15 4.10 -22.49
CA TRP A 1147 5.53 4.27 -22.05
C TRP A 1147 5.63 4.36 -20.52
N PHE A 1148 4.75 5.11 -19.86
CA PHE A 1148 4.73 5.19 -18.40
C PHE A 1148 4.27 3.89 -17.74
N PHE A 1149 3.34 3.16 -18.35
CA PHE A 1149 2.98 1.81 -17.89
C PHE A 1149 4.18 0.84 -17.96
N PHE A 1150 4.96 0.90 -19.04
CA PHE A 1150 6.19 0.12 -19.18
C PHE A 1150 7.22 0.47 -18.09
N LEU A 1151 7.50 1.76 -17.88
CA LEU A 1151 8.43 2.21 -16.85
C LEU A 1151 8.00 1.76 -15.44
N SER A 1152 6.70 1.84 -15.14
CA SER A 1152 6.13 1.41 -13.86
C SER A 1152 6.25 -0.11 -13.65
N SER A 1153 6.19 -0.88 -14.73
CA SER A 1153 6.31 -2.34 -14.69
C SER A 1153 7.75 -2.81 -14.44
N VAL A 1154 8.74 -2.12 -15.00
CA VAL A 1154 10.16 -2.49 -14.90
C VAL A 1154 10.84 -1.87 -13.67
N GLY A 1155 10.37 -0.71 -13.22
CA GLY A 1155 11.01 0.01 -12.13
C GLY A 1155 10.90 -0.66 -10.75
N PRO A 1156 11.86 -0.40 -9.86
CA PRO A 1156 11.90 -1.02 -8.53
C PRO A 1156 10.91 -0.39 -7.55
N ASN A 1157 10.74 0.93 -7.61
CA ASN A 1157 9.87 1.71 -6.74
C ASN A 1157 9.49 3.04 -7.40
N GLU A 1158 8.48 3.71 -6.84
CA GLU A 1158 7.91 4.94 -7.38
C GLU A 1158 8.89 6.13 -7.34
N ASN A 1159 9.67 6.25 -6.26
CA ASN A 1159 10.71 7.27 -6.09
C ASN A 1159 11.77 7.26 -7.22
N VAL A 1160 11.95 6.13 -7.91
CA VAL A 1160 12.86 6.01 -9.07
C VAL A 1160 12.12 6.23 -10.39
N VAL A 1161 10.93 5.63 -10.56
CA VAL A 1161 10.21 5.64 -11.84
C VAL A 1161 9.67 7.00 -12.21
N THR A 1162 9.09 7.71 -11.26
CA THR A 1162 8.48 9.03 -11.48
C THR A 1162 9.47 10.05 -12.06
N PRO A 1163 10.67 10.28 -11.47
CA PRO A 1163 11.65 11.19 -12.06
C PRO A 1163 12.29 10.64 -13.35
N LEU A 1164 12.49 9.32 -13.47
CA LEU A 1164 12.99 8.71 -14.72
C LEU A 1164 12.00 8.91 -15.88
N GLY A 1165 10.70 8.88 -15.60
CA GLY A 1165 9.65 9.22 -16.55
C GLY A 1165 9.83 10.63 -17.13
N MET A 1166 10.11 11.63 -16.29
CA MET A 1166 10.37 13.00 -16.75
C MET A 1166 11.63 13.10 -17.61
N VAL A 1167 12.69 12.39 -17.24
CA VAL A 1167 13.92 12.35 -18.04
C VAL A 1167 13.67 11.70 -19.41
N SER A 1168 12.87 10.64 -19.48
CA SER A 1168 12.55 10.01 -20.75
C SER A 1168 11.75 10.93 -21.68
N VAL A 1169 10.81 11.72 -21.13
CA VAL A 1169 10.08 12.77 -21.87
C VAL A 1169 11.03 13.81 -22.43
N LEU A 1170 12.03 14.24 -21.65
CA LEU A 1170 13.05 15.18 -22.12
C LEU A 1170 13.79 14.65 -23.34
N VAL A 1171 14.27 13.40 -23.25
CA VAL A 1171 15.02 12.78 -24.34
C VAL A 1171 14.18 12.78 -25.62
N PHE A 1172 12.90 12.41 -25.55
CA PHE A 1172 12.01 12.46 -26.71
C PHE A 1172 11.83 13.87 -27.26
N ILE A 1173 11.77 14.88 -26.39
CA ILE A 1173 11.58 16.29 -26.76
C ILE A 1173 12.83 16.91 -27.40
N ILE A 1174 14.01 16.75 -26.80
CA ILE A 1174 15.24 17.37 -27.33
C ILE A 1174 15.50 16.88 -28.76
N PHE A 1175 15.31 15.58 -28.98
CA PHE A 1175 15.50 14.97 -30.30
C PHE A 1175 14.28 15.10 -31.21
N ALA A 1176 13.21 15.80 -30.81
CA ALA A 1176 11.98 15.92 -31.60
C ALA A 1176 12.13 16.81 -32.86
N GLY A 1177 13.20 17.62 -32.94
CA GLY A 1177 13.50 18.48 -34.09
C GLY A 1177 12.99 19.93 -33.98
N PHE A 1178 12.31 20.30 -32.89
CA PHE A 1178 11.82 21.66 -32.66
C PHE A 1178 12.87 22.56 -31.97
N ILE A 1179 13.42 22.11 -30.84
CA ILE A 1179 14.38 22.90 -30.03
C ILE A 1179 15.78 22.83 -30.59
N VAL A 1180 16.20 21.60 -30.92
CA VAL A 1180 17.44 21.33 -31.66
C VAL A 1180 17.02 20.90 -33.04
N THR A 1181 17.36 21.70 -34.04
CA THR A 1181 17.04 21.37 -35.42
C THR A 1181 17.81 20.13 -35.85
N LYS A 1182 17.24 19.34 -36.76
CA LYS A 1182 17.86 18.08 -37.22
C LYS A 1182 19.30 18.25 -37.70
N SER A 1183 19.63 19.38 -38.33
CA SER A 1183 20.97 19.70 -38.82
C SER A 1183 21.99 19.98 -37.73
N GLN A 1184 21.54 20.31 -36.51
CA GLN A 1184 22.40 20.57 -35.36
C GLN A 1184 22.60 19.34 -34.47
N ILE A 1185 21.81 18.27 -34.68
CA ILE A 1185 21.96 17.02 -33.92
C ILE A 1185 23.25 16.33 -34.37
N PRO A 1186 24.18 15.99 -33.46
CA PRO A 1186 25.39 15.26 -33.83
C PRO A 1186 25.07 13.92 -34.52
N ASP A 1187 25.84 13.56 -35.56
CA ASP A 1187 25.58 12.35 -36.37
C ASP A 1187 25.48 11.06 -35.54
N TYR A 1188 26.27 10.94 -34.47
CA TYR A 1188 26.26 9.76 -33.60
C TYR A 1188 25.02 9.68 -32.67
N LEU A 1189 24.22 10.76 -32.54
CA LEU A 1189 22.97 10.81 -31.78
C LEU A 1189 21.72 10.88 -32.69
N ILE A 1190 21.87 10.92 -34.01
CA ILE A 1190 20.73 11.06 -34.94
C ILE A 1190 19.73 9.90 -34.83
N TRP A 1191 20.14 8.72 -34.37
CA TRP A 1191 19.23 7.59 -34.16
C TRP A 1191 18.14 7.90 -33.11
N ALA A 1192 18.45 8.74 -32.11
CA ALA A 1192 17.50 9.14 -31.07
C ALA A 1192 16.36 9.99 -31.64
N HIS A 1193 16.65 10.79 -32.68
CA HIS A 1193 15.64 11.53 -33.44
C HIS A 1193 14.63 10.60 -34.13
N TRP A 1194 15.10 9.48 -34.69
CA TRP A 1194 14.24 8.53 -35.42
C TRP A 1194 13.42 7.61 -34.51
N ILE A 1195 13.92 7.29 -33.32
CA ILE A 1195 13.20 6.48 -32.33
C ILE A 1195 12.15 7.32 -31.58
N SER A 1196 12.34 8.63 -31.44
CA SER A 1196 11.42 9.49 -30.70
C SER A 1196 10.04 9.53 -31.35
N PRO A 1197 8.95 9.10 -30.65
CA PRO A 1197 7.59 9.21 -31.18
C PRO A 1197 7.18 10.67 -31.41
N MET A 1198 7.71 11.58 -30.59
CA MET A 1198 7.40 13.01 -30.65
C MET A 1198 7.93 13.67 -31.93
N THR A 1199 9.07 13.21 -32.46
CA THR A 1199 9.58 13.63 -33.78
C THR A 1199 8.54 13.38 -34.87
N TRP A 1200 7.97 12.18 -34.89
CA TRP A 1200 7.01 11.77 -35.90
C TRP A 1200 5.69 12.52 -35.76
N SER A 1201 5.22 12.75 -34.53
CA SER A 1201 4.03 13.56 -34.27
C SER A 1201 4.19 15.00 -34.75
N ILE A 1202 5.27 15.68 -34.36
CA ILE A 1202 5.51 17.07 -34.78
C ILE A 1202 5.63 17.14 -36.30
N ARG A 1203 6.40 16.24 -36.92
CA ARG A 1203 6.57 16.20 -38.37
C ARG A 1203 5.25 15.99 -39.10
N ALA A 1204 4.42 15.05 -38.64
CA ALA A 1204 3.11 14.78 -39.23
C ALA A 1204 2.19 16.00 -39.12
N LEU A 1205 2.13 16.64 -37.95
CA LEU A 1205 1.31 17.84 -37.73
C LEU A 1205 1.83 19.06 -38.50
N SER A 1206 3.15 19.15 -38.73
CA SER A 1206 3.75 20.22 -39.54
C SER A 1206 3.37 20.07 -41.01
N ILE A 1207 3.44 18.86 -41.56
CA ILE A 1207 3.01 18.54 -42.94
C ILE A 1207 1.49 18.67 -43.09
N ASN A 1208 0.74 18.41 -42.02
CA ASN A 1208 -0.71 18.60 -42.01
C ASN A 1208 -1.12 20.08 -42.14
N GLN A 1209 -0.24 21.02 -41.78
CA GLN A 1209 -0.51 22.46 -41.79
C GLN A 1209 0.08 23.20 -43.00
N TYR A 1210 1.16 22.68 -43.60
CA TYR A 1210 1.88 23.27 -44.76
C TYR A 1210 2.01 22.25 -45.87
#